data_AF-A0A812MRT6-F1
#
_entry.id   AF-A0A812MRT6-F1
#
_cell.length_a   1.000
_cell.length_b   1.000
_cell.length_c   1.000
_cell.angle_alpha   90.00
_cell.angle_beta   90.00
_cell.angle_gamma   90.00
#
_symmetry.space_group_name_H-M   'P 1'
#
loop_
_entity.id
_entity.type
_entity.pdbx_description
1 polymer ?
#
loop_
_entity_poly.entity_id
_entity_poly.type
_entity_poly.pdbx_seq_one_letter_code
_entity_poly.pdbx_strand_id
1 'polypeptide(L)'
;MAVNGRHETAEATVWSGDGKTQDELMMKDECILVNYMDEVVGHNNKYNCHKFAPGQPRGLLHRAFSVLLFDSENRLLLQQRARSKITFPLVWTNTCCSHPLYGMKPGEVDEPEAISAGDPKGVKAAAVRKLGHELGIPAASLDASRFKFLTRVHYWAVDVRTHGVEAAWGEHEIDHILLYRLDPGETLPLKPNPDEVEDTRWLTRDELKEAMKGSGEMPLWSPWFKIINERLLDAWWQDLDNALSTDKYVDVSSIHRFDTAPEFHGGLGKARPWLDKVAEVEAEAIKAGGEVQRRKAMLEAEHEDRVVGFVGRGQAEIGSAAGDVKQGGYGKVPTHKNPKLDQLMRPLEIISALRLKCTGLLENNIKDQQDPDVEFCDDMLGKVSRSFAAVIRQLPMQLGIDICIFYLALRALDTVEDDMEAYKGRETEKQEELIHFGEKRLGDVNCSITGVGAADERTLVEHFGRVARVYLKLPAGSKGVIKDITDKMGAGMAEYVSADLAQGTVDQAAYDRYCHMVAGLVGEGLTRIFVASGLEGSELAGQGERCWPFCADPKKDPANLGLANSMGLFLQKTNIIRDYLEDYVDGRAFWPQTVWKSYACSNDLGEFALPTAHAAGARLAVKAGGENLAKGVGEQALLCLNDLVADALELVPDSLEYLERVKTPSIYRFCAIPQVMAIATLAACFDNPLVFTGVVKIRKGLTARLIVACCDGPDAVHFWFRSFAEEILSSVSNKKCAGAAGPIGKRLEKSCVRILERTQKRSEAWRSKQTQKRFVAGAFTALAVSSLFLRDQSSRLPAVAIFAALVASSAGSMQLIK
;
A
#
# COMPACT_ATOMS: atom_id res chain seq x y z
N MET A 1 0.49 1.53 -63.16
CA MET A 1 0.05 0.32 -62.43
C MET A 1 -0.52 0.78 -61.10
N ALA A 2 -1.84 0.73 -60.96
CA ALA A 2 -2.54 1.07 -59.74
C ALA A 2 -2.36 -0.07 -58.73
N VAL A 3 -1.99 0.24 -57.49
CA VAL A 3 -2.05 -0.70 -56.36
C VAL A 3 -3.02 -0.12 -55.35
N ASN A 4 -4.18 -0.74 -55.27
CA ASN A 4 -5.25 -0.45 -54.33
C ASN A 4 -4.77 -0.66 -52.88
N GLY A 5 -4.71 0.41 -52.10
CA GLY A 5 -4.65 0.32 -50.64
C GLY A 5 -6.05 0.04 -50.10
N ARG A 6 -6.32 -1.20 -49.67
CA ARG A 6 -7.44 -1.47 -48.77
C ARG A 6 -7.01 -1.07 -47.37
N HIS A 7 -7.57 0.03 -46.87
CA HIS A 7 -7.71 0.23 -45.44
C HIS A 7 -8.76 -0.76 -44.94
N GLU A 8 -8.33 -1.93 -44.49
CA GLU A 8 -9.14 -2.75 -43.58
C GLU A 8 -8.99 -2.14 -42.18
N THR A 9 -9.97 -1.32 -41.80
CA THR A 9 -10.23 -1.00 -40.40
C THR A 9 -10.61 -2.31 -39.72
N ALA A 10 -9.73 -2.86 -38.90
CA ALA A 10 -10.09 -3.93 -37.98
C ALA A 10 -11.11 -3.35 -36.98
N GLU A 11 -12.40 -3.61 -37.22
CA GLU A 11 -13.44 -3.39 -36.23
C GLU A 11 -13.07 -4.21 -34.99
N ALA A 12 -12.86 -3.54 -33.86
CA ALA A 12 -12.69 -4.21 -32.58
C ALA A 12 -13.91 -5.09 -32.34
N THR A 13 -13.72 -6.41 -32.31
CA THR A 13 -14.78 -7.38 -32.02
C THR A 13 -15.38 -7.09 -30.65
N VAL A 14 -16.69 -6.79 -30.62
CA VAL A 14 -17.46 -6.59 -29.39
C VAL A 14 -17.42 -7.86 -28.56
N TRP A 15 -17.10 -7.75 -27.27
CA TRP A 15 -17.07 -8.88 -26.34
C TRP A 15 -18.48 -9.45 -26.15
N SER A 16 -18.68 -10.77 -26.38
CA SER A 16 -19.96 -11.44 -26.13
C SER A 16 -19.92 -12.45 -24.97
N GLY A 17 -18.74 -12.92 -24.59
CA GLY A 17 -18.56 -13.96 -23.58
C GLY A 17 -18.93 -15.38 -24.04
N ASP A 18 -19.40 -15.55 -25.30
CA ASP A 18 -19.88 -16.84 -25.78
C ASP A 18 -18.77 -17.90 -25.86
N GLY A 19 -19.03 -19.08 -25.29
CA GLY A 19 -18.09 -20.21 -25.28
C GLY A 19 -16.83 -19.97 -24.47
N LYS A 20 -16.88 -19.04 -23.49
CA LYS A 20 -15.77 -18.70 -22.59
C LYS A 20 -15.90 -19.41 -21.26
N THR A 21 -14.77 -19.68 -20.62
CA THR A 21 -14.78 -20.28 -19.28
C THR A 21 -15.17 -19.25 -18.22
N GLN A 22 -15.60 -19.70 -17.04
CA GLN A 22 -15.90 -18.79 -15.93
C GLN A 22 -14.67 -17.96 -15.53
N ASP A 23 -13.45 -18.51 -15.58
CA ASP A 23 -12.21 -17.75 -15.34
C ASP A 23 -11.99 -16.65 -16.37
N GLU A 24 -12.29 -16.91 -17.65
CA GLU A 24 -12.17 -15.90 -18.71
C GLU A 24 -13.21 -14.78 -18.53
N LEU A 25 -14.46 -15.13 -18.17
CA LEU A 25 -15.51 -14.16 -17.86
C LEU A 25 -15.12 -13.30 -16.65
N MET A 26 -14.56 -13.91 -15.60
CA MET A 26 -14.08 -13.18 -14.43
C MET A 26 -13.04 -12.11 -14.78
N MET A 27 -12.16 -12.39 -15.75
CA MET A 27 -11.09 -11.46 -16.11
C MET A 27 -11.48 -10.42 -17.16
N LYS A 28 -12.53 -10.65 -17.94
CA LYS A 28 -12.90 -9.82 -19.11
C LYS A 28 -14.23 -9.10 -18.99
N ASP A 29 -15.17 -9.58 -18.18
CA ASP A 29 -16.41 -8.86 -17.92
C ASP A 29 -16.08 -7.62 -17.06
N GLU A 30 -16.23 -6.43 -17.64
CA GLU A 30 -16.00 -5.15 -16.96
C GLU A 30 -17.28 -4.67 -16.26
N CYS A 31 -17.44 -4.99 -14.98
CA CYS A 31 -18.54 -4.52 -14.15
C CYS A 31 -18.46 -3.00 -13.94
N ILE A 32 -19.62 -2.35 -13.86
CA ILE A 32 -19.74 -0.91 -13.61
C ILE A 32 -19.62 -0.65 -12.10
N LEU A 33 -18.59 0.09 -11.68
CA LEU A 33 -18.42 0.50 -10.28
C LEU A 33 -19.32 1.69 -9.96
N VAL A 34 -19.97 1.64 -8.80
CA VAL A 34 -20.89 2.68 -8.33
C VAL A 34 -20.62 3.07 -6.89
N ASN A 35 -20.98 4.31 -6.53
CA ASN A 35 -21.00 4.74 -5.14
C ASN A 35 -22.33 4.36 -4.46
N TYR A 36 -22.48 4.74 -3.19
CA TYR A 36 -23.67 4.42 -2.40
C TYR A 36 -24.97 5.08 -2.92
N MET A 37 -24.88 6.03 -3.84
CA MET A 37 -26.00 6.71 -4.50
C MET A 37 -26.32 6.13 -5.88
N ASP A 38 -25.72 4.99 -6.26
CA ASP A 38 -25.81 4.39 -7.61
C ASP A 38 -25.26 5.29 -8.72
N GLU A 39 -24.32 6.19 -8.39
CA GLU A 39 -23.62 7.01 -9.39
C GLU A 39 -22.38 6.25 -9.88
N VAL A 40 -22.15 6.25 -11.20
CA VAL A 40 -21.01 5.57 -11.81
C VAL A 40 -19.72 6.27 -11.41
N VAL A 41 -18.80 5.53 -10.78
CA VAL A 41 -17.48 6.01 -10.37
C VAL A 41 -16.32 5.39 -11.17
N GLY A 42 -16.62 4.37 -11.98
CA GLY A 42 -15.62 3.70 -12.83
C GLY A 42 -16.10 2.34 -13.31
N HIS A 43 -15.17 1.48 -13.69
CA HIS A 43 -15.42 0.08 -14.02
C HIS A 43 -14.24 -0.79 -13.58
N ASN A 44 -14.48 -2.09 -13.38
CA ASN A 44 -13.42 -3.07 -13.09
C ASN A 44 -13.87 -4.46 -13.49
N ASN A 45 -12.92 -5.38 -13.72
CA ASN A 45 -13.27 -6.73 -14.07
C ASN A 45 -14.02 -7.45 -12.94
N LYS A 46 -14.84 -8.42 -13.32
CA LYS A 46 -15.70 -9.18 -12.43
C LYS A 46 -14.93 -9.89 -11.31
N TYR A 47 -13.72 -10.40 -11.61
CA TYR A 47 -12.82 -11.01 -10.63
C TYR A 47 -12.57 -10.06 -9.45
N ASN A 48 -12.24 -8.81 -9.74
CA ASN A 48 -11.90 -7.83 -8.72
C ASN A 48 -13.15 -7.34 -7.97
N CYS A 49 -14.27 -7.18 -8.67
CA CYS A 49 -15.53 -6.78 -8.06
C CYS A 49 -16.03 -7.79 -7.01
N HIS A 50 -15.79 -9.09 -7.24
CA HIS A 50 -16.27 -10.17 -6.38
C HIS A 50 -15.23 -10.65 -5.34
N LYS A 51 -14.05 -10.01 -5.29
CA LYS A 51 -12.96 -10.40 -4.39
C LYS A 51 -12.99 -9.60 -3.10
N PHE A 52 -12.97 -10.31 -1.98
CA PHE A 52 -12.95 -9.74 -0.64
C PHE A 52 -11.52 -9.74 -0.11
N ALA A 53 -11.08 -8.63 0.46
CA ALA A 53 -9.71 -8.47 0.96
C ALA A 53 -9.66 -7.57 2.20
N PRO A 54 -8.59 -7.66 3.03
CA PRO A 54 -8.34 -6.68 4.08
C PRO A 54 -8.29 -5.25 3.51
N GLY A 55 -9.05 -4.32 4.09
CA GLY A 55 -9.22 -2.95 3.57
C GLY A 55 -10.37 -2.77 2.55
N GLN A 56 -11.00 -3.87 2.13
CA GLN A 56 -12.20 -3.89 1.30
C GLN A 56 -13.16 -4.96 1.84
N PRO A 57 -13.79 -4.71 3.00
CA PRO A 57 -14.47 -5.75 3.76
C PRO A 57 -15.58 -6.45 2.97
N ARG A 58 -16.30 -5.72 2.11
CA ARG A 58 -17.41 -6.22 1.27
C ARG A 58 -17.05 -6.37 -0.21
N GLY A 59 -15.79 -6.16 -0.61
CA GLY A 59 -15.45 -6.05 -2.04
C GLY A 59 -15.91 -4.72 -2.66
N LEU A 60 -15.64 -4.54 -3.95
CA LEU A 60 -15.97 -3.30 -4.66
C LEU A 60 -17.47 -3.24 -4.97
N LEU A 61 -18.12 -2.13 -4.61
CA LEU A 61 -19.52 -1.91 -4.94
C LEU A 61 -19.69 -1.74 -6.46
N HIS A 62 -20.56 -2.54 -7.05
CA HIS A 62 -20.82 -2.52 -8.49
C HIS A 62 -22.29 -2.72 -8.81
N ARG A 63 -22.72 -2.31 -10.02
CA ARG A 63 -24.11 -2.44 -10.44
C ARG A 63 -24.41 -3.86 -10.92
N ALA A 64 -25.59 -4.35 -10.57
CA ALA A 64 -26.13 -5.64 -10.99
C ALA A 64 -27.61 -5.50 -11.42
N PHE A 65 -28.19 -6.58 -11.93
CA PHE A 65 -29.63 -6.67 -12.19
C PHE A 65 -30.18 -8.07 -11.91
N SER A 66 -31.48 -8.09 -11.58
CA SER A 66 -32.27 -9.29 -11.35
C SER A 66 -33.53 -9.27 -12.20
N VAL A 67 -33.67 -10.26 -13.08
CA VAL A 67 -34.88 -10.49 -13.87
C VAL A 67 -35.79 -11.48 -13.15
N LEU A 68 -37.07 -11.13 -13.07
CA LEU A 68 -38.17 -11.98 -12.62
C LEU A 68 -39.15 -12.18 -13.78
N LEU A 69 -39.05 -13.33 -14.46
CA LEU A 69 -39.83 -13.66 -15.65
C LEU A 69 -41.01 -14.57 -15.30
N PHE A 70 -42.21 -14.09 -15.59
CA PHE A 70 -43.46 -14.80 -15.39
C PHE A 70 -44.01 -15.36 -16.70
N ASP A 71 -44.63 -16.54 -16.64
CA ASP A 71 -45.44 -17.04 -17.75
C ASP A 71 -46.86 -16.43 -17.71
N SER A 72 -47.69 -16.81 -18.68
CA SER A 72 -49.09 -16.36 -18.75
C SER A 72 -49.98 -16.89 -17.62
N GLU A 73 -49.50 -17.88 -16.85
CA GLU A 73 -50.17 -18.44 -15.66
C GLU A 73 -49.65 -17.80 -14.36
N ASN A 74 -48.84 -16.75 -14.46
CA ASN A 74 -48.18 -16.06 -13.36
C ASN A 74 -47.27 -16.98 -12.53
N ARG A 75 -46.67 -18.01 -13.12
CA ARG A 75 -45.58 -18.78 -12.51
C ARG A 75 -44.25 -18.08 -12.79
N LEU A 76 -43.34 -18.06 -11.82
CA LEU A 76 -42.00 -17.48 -11.96
C LEU A 76 -41.02 -18.55 -12.46
N LEU A 77 -40.22 -18.21 -13.46
CA LEU A 77 -39.09 -19.02 -13.89
C LEU A 77 -37.92 -18.83 -12.94
N LEU A 78 -37.46 -19.92 -12.34
CA LEU A 78 -36.26 -19.98 -11.50
C LEU A 78 -35.18 -20.79 -12.21
N GLN A 79 -33.93 -20.49 -11.87
CA GLN A 79 -32.78 -21.27 -12.30
C GLN A 79 -31.93 -21.71 -11.11
N GLN A 80 -31.31 -22.88 -11.24
CA GLN A 80 -30.22 -23.32 -10.39
C GLN A 80 -28.91 -22.96 -11.09
N ARG A 81 -28.02 -22.24 -10.39
CA ARG A 81 -26.71 -21.86 -10.93
C ARG A 81 -25.86 -23.10 -11.20
N ALA A 82 -25.15 -23.13 -12.32
CA ALA A 82 -24.23 -24.21 -12.68
C ALA A 82 -23.17 -24.47 -11.60
N ARG A 83 -22.74 -25.73 -11.49
CA ARG A 83 -21.62 -26.11 -10.61
C ARG A 83 -20.29 -25.45 -10.92
N SER A 84 -20.09 -24.99 -12.16
CA SER A 84 -18.86 -24.36 -12.64
C SER A 84 -18.71 -22.90 -12.21
N LYS A 85 -19.76 -22.26 -11.66
CA LYS A 85 -19.72 -20.88 -11.19
C LYS A 85 -18.73 -20.71 -10.05
N ILE A 86 -17.96 -19.62 -10.10
CA ILE A 86 -16.95 -19.30 -9.08
C ILE A 86 -17.60 -18.78 -7.79
N THR A 87 -18.63 -17.94 -7.92
CA THR A 87 -19.44 -17.45 -6.79
C THR A 87 -20.80 -18.14 -6.76
N PHE A 88 -21.18 -18.62 -5.58
CA PHE A 88 -22.45 -19.25 -5.27
C PHE A 88 -22.89 -20.34 -6.27
N PRO A 89 -22.07 -21.36 -6.58
CA PRO A 89 -22.49 -22.49 -7.41
C PRO A 89 -23.65 -23.26 -6.76
N LEU A 90 -24.51 -23.86 -7.58
CA LEU A 90 -25.61 -24.76 -7.20
C LEU A 90 -26.75 -24.16 -6.35
N VAL A 91 -26.76 -22.85 -6.10
CA VAL A 91 -27.94 -22.22 -5.48
C VAL A 91 -29.06 -22.00 -6.49
N TRP A 92 -30.28 -22.13 -6.03
CA TRP A 92 -31.48 -21.67 -6.71
C TRP A 92 -31.62 -20.15 -6.57
N THR A 93 -32.07 -19.50 -7.65
CA THR A 93 -32.20 -18.05 -7.76
C THR A 93 -33.34 -17.66 -8.72
N ASN A 94 -33.68 -16.37 -8.79
CA ASN A 94 -34.59 -15.83 -9.81
C ASN A 94 -34.09 -16.08 -11.24
N THR A 95 -34.94 -15.77 -12.22
CA THR A 95 -34.79 -16.13 -13.64
C THR A 95 -33.38 -15.91 -14.19
N CYS A 96 -32.82 -14.70 -14.02
CA CYS A 96 -31.48 -14.36 -14.49
C CYS A 96 -30.93 -13.22 -13.63
N CYS A 97 -29.66 -13.32 -13.19
CA CYS A 97 -29.00 -12.32 -12.35
C CYS A 97 -27.59 -12.11 -12.86
N SER A 98 -27.25 -10.88 -13.24
CA SER A 98 -25.91 -10.58 -13.74
C SER A 98 -25.62 -9.08 -13.69
N HIS A 99 -24.69 -8.63 -14.52
CA HIS A 99 -24.10 -7.30 -14.47
C HIS A 99 -24.31 -6.62 -15.81
N PRO A 100 -24.76 -5.35 -15.84
CA PRO A 100 -24.49 -4.49 -16.98
C PRO A 100 -22.97 -4.26 -17.07
N LEU A 101 -22.42 -4.31 -18.28
CA LEU A 101 -20.98 -4.24 -18.50
C LEU A 101 -20.56 -2.95 -19.20
N TYR A 102 -19.41 -2.41 -18.79
CA TYR A 102 -18.78 -1.28 -19.45
C TYR A 102 -18.22 -1.71 -20.82
N GLY A 103 -18.34 -0.83 -21.83
CA GLY A 103 -17.78 -1.06 -23.17
C GLY A 103 -18.59 -1.95 -24.11
N MET A 104 -19.81 -2.36 -23.74
CA MET A 104 -20.71 -3.15 -24.57
C MET A 104 -21.36 -2.34 -25.71
N LYS A 105 -21.84 -3.05 -26.75
CA LYS A 105 -22.65 -2.48 -27.83
C LYS A 105 -23.88 -3.38 -28.10
N PRO A 106 -25.12 -2.86 -27.99
CA PRO A 106 -25.50 -1.52 -27.50
C PRO A 106 -24.96 -1.26 -26.08
N GLY A 107 -24.80 0.02 -25.72
CA GLY A 107 -24.22 0.40 -24.43
C GLY A 107 -25.09 -0.06 -23.26
N GLU A 108 -24.45 -0.59 -22.22
CA GLU A 108 -25.11 -1.06 -20.99
C GLU A 108 -24.89 -0.14 -19.78
N VAL A 109 -24.19 0.99 -19.99
CA VAL A 109 -24.02 2.04 -18.98
C VAL A 109 -25.19 3.02 -19.10
N ASP A 110 -26.01 3.09 -18.07
CA ASP A 110 -27.14 4.03 -18.00
C ASP A 110 -26.70 5.42 -17.53
N GLU A 111 -27.21 6.44 -18.22
CA GLU A 111 -27.12 7.84 -17.78
C GLU A 111 -28.06 8.09 -16.58
N PRO A 112 -27.72 9.02 -15.66
CA PRO A 112 -28.53 9.31 -14.47
C PRO A 112 -30.00 9.64 -14.76
N GLU A 113 -30.29 10.28 -15.90
CA GLU A 113 -31.64 10.63 -16.32
C GLU A 113 -32.49 9.40 -16.65
N ALA A 114 -31.89 8.35 -17.22
CA ALA A 114 -32.59 7.11 -17.55
C ALA A 114 -33.02 6.37 -16.28
N ILE A 115 -32.15 6.34 -15.27
CA ILE A 115 -32.43 5.76 -13.95
C ILE A 115 -33.53 6.57 -13.25
N SER A 116 -33.41 7.90 -13.26
CA SER A 116 -34.39 8.79 -12.63
C SER A 116 -35.77 8.74 -13.29
N ALA A 117 -35.84 8.40 -14.58
CA ALA A 117 -37.08 8.18 -15.32
C ALA A 117 -37.69 6.78 -15.11
N GLY A 118 -37.02 5.88 -14.39
CA GLY A 118 -37.47 4.50 -14.21
C GLY A 118 -37.37 3.64 -15.47
N ASP A 119 -36.49 4.01 -16.41
CA ASP A 119 -36.26 3.30 -17.66
C ASP A 119 -34.75 3.09 -17.92
N PRO A 120 -34.07 2.24 -17.10
CA PRO A 120 -32.64 1.98 -17.27
C PRO A 120 -32.40 1.07 -18.50
N LYS A 121 -32.24 1.69 -19.67
CA LYS A 121 -32.09 1.03 -20.97
C LYS A 121 -30.85 0.13 -21.05
N GLY A 122 -29.76 0.56 -20.43
CA GLY A 122 -28.51 -0.20 -20.38
C GLY A 122 -28.68 -1.50 -19.60
N VAL A 123 -29.29 -1.43 -18.42
CA VAL A 123 -29.66 -2.61 -17.63
C VAL A 123 -30.62 -3.53 -18.39
N LYS A 124 -31.65 -2.99 -19.08
CA LYS A 124 -32.56 -3.79 -19.92
C LYS A 124 -31.83 -4.49 -21.07
N ALA A 125 -30.87 -3.82 -21.71
CA ALA A 125 -30.04 -4.42 -22.76
C ALA A 125 -29.17 -5.56 -22.21
N ALA A 126 -28.58 -5.36 -21.02
CA ALA A 126 -27.81 -6.39 -20.32
C ALA A 126 -28.67 -7.61 -19.96
N ALA A 127 -29.91 -7.38 -19.50
CA ALA A 127 -30.88 -8.43 -19.20
C ALA A 127 -31.21 -9.28 -20.44
N VAL A 128 -31.50 -8.65 -21.59
CA VAL A 128 -31.74 -9.36 -22.85
C VAL A 128 -30.53 -10.20 -23.27
N ARG A 129 -29.31 -9.63 -23.19
CA ARG A 129 -28.08 -10.36 -23.50
C ARG A 129 -27.90 -11.58 -22.59
N LYS A 130 -28.08 -11.40 -21.28
CA LYS A 130 -27.81 -12.47 -20.30
C LYS A 130 -28.89 -13.53 -20.25
N LEU A 131 -30.16 -13.21 -20.53
CA LEU A 131 -31.19 -14.22 -20.77
C LEU A 131 -30.84 -15.10 -21.99
N GLY A 132 -30.25 -14.52 -23.03
CA GLY A 132 -29.70 -15.28 -24.15
C GLY A 132 -28.51 -16.16 -23.77
N HIS A 133 -27.56 -15.62 -23.01
CA HIS A 133 -26.35 -16.35 -22.61
C HIS A 133 -26.64 -17.48 -21.59
N GLU A 134 -27.50 -17.25 -20.60
CA GLU A 134 -27.78 -18.21 -19.51
C GLU A 134 -28.87 -19.22 -19.89
N LEU A 135 -30.00 -18.74 -20.42
CA LEU A 135 -31.19 -19.55 -20.68
C LEU A 135 -31.39 -19.91 -22.15
N GLY A 136 -30.53 -19.40 -23.05
CA GLY A 136 -30.64 -19.63 -24.48
C GLY A 136 -31.81 -18.90 -25.14
N ILE A 137 -32.41 -17.90 -24.46
CA ILE A 137 -33.57 -17.14 -24.97
C ILE A 137 -33.07 -16.11 -26.00
N PRO A 138 -33.38 -16.24 -27.30
CA PRO A 138 -32.92 -15.31 -28.32
C PRO A 138 -33.42 -13.89 -28.04
N ALA A 139 -32.57 -12.89 -28.26
CA ALA A 139 -32.94 -11.49 -28.09
C ALA A 139 -34.18 -11.08 -28.90
N ALA A 140 -34.39 -11.68 -30.08
CA ALA A 140 -35.57 -11.43 -30.93
C ALA A 140 -36.89 -11.98 -30.34
N SER A 141 -36.82 -12.84 -29.32
CA SER A 141 -37.98 -13.36 -28.59
C SER A 141 -38.35 -12.48 -27.39
N LEU A 142 -37.59 -11.42 -27.11
CA LEU A 142 -37.81 -10.51 -26.00
C LEU A 142 -38.04 -9.10 -26.53
N ASP A 143 -39.05 -8.41 -25.99
CA ASP A 143 -39.24 -6.99 -26.23
C ASP A 143 -38.67 -6.21 -25.03
N ALA A 144 -37.54 -5.52 -25.25
CA ALA A 144 -36.87 -4.73 -24.22
C ALA A 144 -37.80 -3.70 -23.56
N SER A 145 -38.82 -3.20 -24.26
CA SER A 145 -39.77 -2.22 -23.72
C SER A 145 -40.74 -2.81 -22.68
N ARG A 146 -40.95 -4.14 -22.70
CA ARG A 146 -41.82 -4.86 -21.74
C ARG A 146 -41.15 -5.13 -20.39
N PHE A 147 -39.83 -4.92 -20.28
CA PHE A 147 -39.16 -5.01 -18.98
C PHE A 147 -39.60 -3.84 -18.10
N LYS A 148 -40.25 -4.16 -16.98
CA LYS A 148 -40.67 -3.18 -15.99
C LYS A 148 -39.62 -3.08 -14.89
N PHE A 149 -38.94 -1.94 -14.80
CA PHE A 149 -38.09 -1.63 -13.65
C PHE A 149 -38.96 -1.31 -12.44
N LEU A 150 -38.64 -1.90 -11.28
CA LEU A 150 -39.33 -1.62 -10.03
C LEU A 150 -38.48 -0.79 -9.08
N THR A 151 -37.30 -1.28 -8.69
CA THR A 151 -36.48 -0.61 -7.66
C THR A 151 -35.02 -1.09 -7.71
N ARG A 152 -34.20 -0.55 -6.82
CA ARG A 152 -32.80 -0.95 -6.58
C ARG A 152 -32.62 -1.52 -5.19
N VAL A 153 -31.86 -2.61 -5.09
CA VAL A 153 -31.52 -3.28 -3.84
C VAL A 153 -30.01 -3.26 -3.64
N HIS A 154 -29.53 -2.68 -2.55
CA HIS A 154 -28.12 -2.73 -2.17
C HIS A 154 -27.90 -3.84 -1.14
N TYR A 155 -27.09 -4.83 -1.48
CA TYR A 155 -26.75 -5.92 -0.58
C TYR A 155 -25.27 -6.29 -0.69
N TRP A 156 -24.79 -7.09 0.26
CA TRP A 156 -23.50 -7.79 0.16
C TRP A 156 -23.62 -9.20 0.73
N ALA A 157 -22.81 -10.13 0.23
CA ALA A 157 -22.81 -11.52 0.68
C ALA A 157 -21.44 -12.17 0.48
N VAL A 158 -20.96 -12.94 1.46
CA VAL A 158 -19.76 -13.78 1.33
C VAL A 158 -20.17 -15.20 0.94
N ASP A 159 -19.46 -15.82 0.00
CA ASP A 159 -19.66 -17.22 -0.39
C ASP A 159 -18.94 -18.18 0.55
N VAL A 160 -19.38 -18.17 1.81
CA VAL A 160 -18.84 -19.00 2.89
C VAL A 160 -19.04 -20.49 2.61
N ARG A 161 -20.15 -20.86 1.97
CA ARG A 161 -20.48 -22.25 1.69
C ARG A 161 -19.47 -22.89 0.74
N THR A 162 -19.08 -22.17 -0.30
CA THR A 162 -18.19 -22.72 -1.34
C THR A 162 -16.73 -22.60 -0.96
N HIS A 163 -16.35 -21.49 -0.31
CA HIS A 163 -14.93 -21.16 -0.07
C HIS A 163 -14.51 -21.16 1.41
N GLY A 164 -15.44 -21.45 2.33
CA GLY A 164 -15.19 -21.50 3.77
C GLY A 164 -15.32 -20.14 4.48
N VAL A 165 -15.14 -20.14 5.80
CA VAL A 165 -15.33 -18.93 6.65
C VAL A 165 -14.35 -17.78 6.34
N GLU A 166 -13.20 -18.11 5.74
CA GLU A 166 -12.20 -17.15 5.24
C GLU A 166 -12.31 -16.97 3.72
N ALA A 167 -13.51 -17.10 3.15
CA ALA A 167 -13.75 -16.95 1.72
C ALA A 167 -13.21 -15.61 1.18
N ALA A 168 -12.49 -15.70 0.07
CA ALA A 168 -12.03 -14.55 -0.70
C ALA A 168 -13.09 -14.01 -1.68
N TRP A 169 -14.27 -14.62 -1.70
CA TRP A 169 -15.26 -14.47 -2.76
C TRP A 169 -16.63 -14.11 -2.19
N GLY A 170 -17.31 -13.20 -2.87
CA GLY A 170 -18.64 -12.74 -2.52
C GLY A 170 -19.18 -11.74 -3.53
N GLU A 171 -20.21 -11.00 -3.14
CA GLU A 171 -20.87 -9.97 -3.92
C GLU A 171 -21.13 -8.74 -3.05
N HIS A 172 -21.11 -7.55 -3.65
CA HIS A 172 -21.51 -6.27 -3.05
C HIS A 172 -22.04 -5.38 -4.15
N GLU A 173 -23.37 -5.32 -4.23
CA GLU A 173 -24.05 -4.95 -5.45
C GLU A 173 -25.21 -3.99 -5.18
N ILE A 174 -25.41 -3.04 -6.12
CA ILE A 174 -26.69 -2.36 -6.31
C ILE A 174 -27.43 -3.05 -7.45
N ASP A 175 -28.41 -3.88 -7.08
CA ASP A 175 -29.19 -4.75 -7.94
C ASP A 175 -30.46 -4.05 -8.46
N HIS A 176 -30.57 -3.91 -9.77
CA HIS A 176 -31.74 -3.33 -10.45
C HIS A 176 -32.79 -4.42 -10.74
N ILE A 177 -33.99 -4.28 -10.17
CA ILE A 177 -35.02 -5.31 -10.27
C ILE A 177 -35.93 -5.07 -11.48
N LEU A 178 -36.02 -6.08 -12.36
CA LEU A 178 -36.84 -6.07 -13.57
C LEU A 178 -37.90 -7.18 -13.55
N LEU A 179 -39.15 -6.84 -13.86
CA LEU A 179 -40.20 -7.81 -14.17
C LEU A 179 -40.39 -7.97 -15.68
N TYR A 180 -40.71 -9.18 -16.10
CA TYR A 180 -41.18 -9.49 -17.46
C TYR A 180 -42.27 -10.54 -17.38
N ARG A 181 -43.35 -10.42 -18.16
CA ARG A 181 -44.41 -11.44 -18.21
C ARG A 181 -44.79 -11.78 -19.65
N LEU A 182 -44.90 -13.06 -19.94
CA LEU A 182 -45.37 -13.57 -21.22
C LEU A 182 -46.87 -13.35 -21.40
N ASP A 183 -47.27 -13.01 -22.62
CA ASP A 183 -48.68 -12.89 -22.97
C ASP A 183 -49.31 -14.29 -23.16
N PRO A 184 -50.64 -14.43 -23.01
CA PRO A 184 -51.32 -15.70 -23.27
C PRO A 184 -50.99 -16.26 -24.66
N GLY A 185 -50.41 -17.47 -24.70
CA GLY A 185 -49.99 -18.15 -25.93
C GLY A 185 -48.55 -17.86 -26.39
N GLU A 186 -47.85 -16.93 -25.75
CA GLU A 186 -46.42 -16.70 -25.95
C GLU A 186 -45.61 -17.80 -25.24
N THR A 187 -44.57 -18.33 -25.90
CA THR A 187 -43.62 -19.26 -25.29
C THR A 187 -42.20 -18.83 -25.65
N LEU A 188 -41.25 -19.03 -24.73
CA LEU A 188 -39.84 -18.76 -24.97
C LEU A 188 -39.08 -20.07 -25.22
N PRO A 189 -38.21 -20.13 -26.24
CA PRO A 189 -37.32 -21.26 -26.41
C PRO A 189 -36.29 -21.25 -25.27
N LEU A 190 -36.40 -22.24 -24.37
CA LEU A 190 -35.47 -22.44 -23.26
C LEU A 190 -34.43 -23.49 -23.65
N LYS A 191 -33.18 -23.06 -23.78
CA LYS A 191 -32.02 -23.92 -23.98
C LYS A 191 -30.90 -23.49 -23.02
N PRO A 192 -31.01 -23.85 -21.73
CA PRO A 192 -30.05 -23.41 -20.73
C PRO A 192 -28.61 -23.78 -21.10
N ASN A 193 -27.70 -22.84 -20.87
CA ASN A 193 -26.27 -23.06 -21.04
C ASN A 193 -25.74 -23.85 -19.84
N PRO A 194 -25.20 -25.08 -20.03
CA PRO A 194 -24.75 -25.93 -18.92
C PRO A 194 -23.59 -25.33 -18.12
N ASP A 195 -22.87 -24.35 -18.66
CA ASP A 195 -21.81 -23.64 -17.93
C ASP A 195 -22.33 -22.50 -17.04
N GLU A 196 -23.62 -22.15 -17.16
CA GLU A 196 -24.28 -21.09 -16.39
C GLU A 196 -25.43 -21.60 -15.52
N VAL A 197 -26.18 -22.60 -16.01
CA VAL A 197 -27.42 -23.11 -15.42
C VAL A 197 -27.38 -24.64 -15.30
N GLU A 198 -27.61 -25.15 -14.09
CA GLU A 198 -27.70 -26.58 -13.80
C GLU A 198 -29.13 -27.11 -14.02
N ASP A 199 -30.15 -26.34 -13.63
CA ASP A 199 -31.56 -26.73 -13.71
C ASP A 199 -32.48 -25.49 -13.78
N THR A 200 -33.73 -25.68 -14.20
CA THR A 200 -34.75 -24.61 -14.28
C THR A 200 -36.12 -25.12 -13.82
N ARG A 201 -36.90 -24.29 -13.12
CA ARG A 201 -38.27 -24.64 -12.68
C ARG A 201 -39.22 -23.47 -12.79
N TRP A 202 -40.45 -23.74 -13.21
CA TRP A 202 -41.58 -22.81 -13.11
C TRP A 202 -42.33 -23.09 -11.82
N LEU A 203 -42.45 -22.09 -10.94
CA LEU A 203 -43.18 -22.23 -9.68
C LEU A 203 -44.27 -21.17 -9.55
N THR A 204 -45.42 -21.56 -9.02
CA THR A 204 -46.41 -20.64 -8.48
C THR A 204 -45.90 -19.98 -7.19
N ARG A 205 -46.54 -18.89 -6.78
CA ARG A 205 -46.21 -18.19 -5.53
C ARG A 205 -46.27 -19.12 -4.30
N ASP A 206 -47.28 -19.99 -4.23
CA ASP A 206 -47.46 -20.88 -3.07
C ASP A 206 -46.45 -22.02 -3.08
N GLU A 207 -46.08 -22.55 -4.25
CA GLU A 207 -45.01 -23.54 -4.40
C GLU A 207 -43.64 -22.95 -4.02
N LEU A 208 -43.34 -21.70 -4.42
CA LEU A 208 -42.11 -21.02 -4.01
C LEU A 208 -42.04 -20.85 -2.48
N LYS A 209 -43.14 -20.41 -1.86
CA LYS A 209 -43.23 -20.29 -0.39
C LYS A 209 -42.96 -21.61 0.31
N GLU A 210 -43.42 -22.73 -0.25
CA GLU A 210 -43.12 -24.05 0.29
C GLU A 210 -41.66 -24.44 0.07
N ALA A 211 -41.13 -24.24 -1.15
CA ALA A 211 -39.75 -24.59 -1.50
C ALA A 211 -38.71 -23.85 -0.63
N MET A 212 -38.98 -22.60 -0.25
CA MET A 212 -38.08 -21.79 0.59
C MET A 212 -38.09 -22.18 2.08
N LYS A 213 -38.97 -23.08 2.53
CA LYS A 213 -38.95 -23.60 3.92
C LYS A 213 -37.80 -24.57 4.20
N GLY A 214 -37.05 -25.00 3.18
CA GLY A 214 -35.78 -25.73 3.34
C GLY A 214 -35.89 -27.24 3.59
N SER A 215 -37.06 -27.85 3.48
CA SER A 215 -37.31 -29.28 3.73
C SER A 215 -37.48 -30.13 2.45
N GLY A 216 -37.26 -29.55 1.26
CA GLY A 216 -37.54 -30.18 -0.03
C GLY A 216 -36.33 -30.27 -0.99
N GLU A 217 -36.61 -30.51 -2.27
CA GLU A 217 -35.61 -30.72 -3.34
C GLU A 217 -34.77 -29.47 -3.70
N MET A 218 -35.13 -28.29 -3.18
CA MET A 218 -34.47 -27.01 -3.44
C MET A 218 -33.86 -26.41 -2.14
N PRO A 219 -32.79 -27.01 -1.59
CA PRO A 219 -32.31 -26.68 -0.25
C PRO A 219 -31.44 -25.42 -0.17
N LEU A 220 -30.88 -24.95 -1.30
CA LEU A 220 -29.90 -23.87 -1.33
C LEU A 220 -30.43 -22.70 -2.17
N TRP A 221 -30.49 -21.52 -1.58
CA TRP A 221 -30.98 -20.29 -2.21
C TRP A 221 -29.89 -19.22 -2.22
N SER A 222 -29.87 -18.40 -3.28
CA SER A 222 -28.96 -17.27 -3.36
C SER A 222 -29.29 -16.20 -2.32
N PRO A 223 -28.29 -15.48 -1.77
CA PRO A 223 -28.52 -14.47 -0.76
C PRO A 223 -29.42 -13.32 -1.25
N TRP A 224 -29.22 -12.86 -2.49
CA TRP A 224 -30.03 -11.78 -3.07
C TRP A 224 -31.47 -12.21 -3.30
N PHE A 225 -31.73 -13.43 -3.79
CA PHE A 225 -33.09 -13.87 -4.03
C PHE A 225 -33.85 -14.10 -2.72
N LYS A 226 -33.18 -14.52 -1.64
CA LYS A 226 -33.78 -14.54 -0.29
C LYS A 226 -34.26 -13.14 0.11
N ILE A 227 -33.42 -12.11 -0.06
CA ILE A 227 -33.78 -10.71 0.22
C ILE A 227 -34.99 -10.29 -0.62
N ILE A 228 -34.92 -10.48 -1.95
CA ILE A 228 -35.99 -10.09 -2.87
C ILE A 228 -37.30 -10.78 -2.50
N ASN A 229 -37.28 -12.09 -2.25
CA ASN A 229 -38.47 -12.86 -1.90
C ASN A 229 -39.09 -12.43 -0.57
N GLU A 230 -38.27 -12.33 0.49
CA GLU A 230 -38.74 -12.07 1.85
C GLU A 230 -39.20 -10.61 2.05
N ARG A 231 -38.64 -9.67 1.30
CA ARG A 231 -38.88 -8.23 1.51
C ARG A 231 -39.79 -7.59 0.48
N LEU A 232 -39.83 -8.10 -0.77
CA LEU A 232 -40.39 -7.35 -1.90
C LEU A 232 -41.36 -8.16 -2.79
N LEU A 233 -40.95 -9.36 -3.21
CA LEU A 233 -41.60 -10.11 -4.28
C LEU A 233 -43.05 -10.48 -3.99
N ASP A 234 -43.39 -10.86 -2.75
CA ASP A 234 -44.73 -11.35 -2.41
C ASP A 234 -45.81 -10.30 -2.71
N ALA A 235 -45.52 -9.03 -2.40
CA ALA A 235 -46.43 -7.92 -2.63
C ALA A 235 -46.63 -7.65 -4.14
N TRP A 236 -45.56 -7.73 -4.93
CA TRP A 236 -45.62 -7.54 -6.37
C TRP A 236 -46.34 -8.70 -7.06
N TRP A 237 -46.07 -9.94 -6.67
CA TRP A 237 -46.66 -11.12 -7.28
C TRP A 237 -48.16 -11.23 -6.95
N GLN A 238 -48.57 -10.84 -5.74
CA GLN A 238 -49.98 -10.81 -5.37
C GLN A 238 -50.79 -9.78 -6.18
N ASP A 239 -50.15 -8.75 -6.72
CA ASP A 239 -50.75 -7.67 -7.52
C ASP A 239 -50.03 -7.48 -8.87
N LEU A 240 -49.68 -8.60 -9.52
CA LEU A 240 -48.76 -8.63 -10.65
C LEU A 240 -49.23 -7.80 -11.85
N ASP A 241 -50.55 -7.73 -12.09
CA ASP A 241 -51.12 -6.91 -13.16
C ASP A 241 -50.79 -5.43 -12.95
N ASN A 242 -50.97 -4.89 -11.74
CA ASN A 242 -50.63 -3.49 -11.46
C ASN A 242 -49.11 -3.29 -11.38
N ALA A 243 -48.36 -4.28 -10.90
CA ALA A 243 -46.90 -4.22 -10.88
C ALA A 243 -46.28 -4.07 -12.28
N LEU A 244 -46.89 -4.68 -13.30
CA LEU A 244 -46.43 -4.59 -14.69
C LEU A 244 -47.03 -3.40 -15.45
N SER A 245 -48.31 -3.08 -15.23
CA SER A 245 -49.04 -2.10 -16.05
C SER A 245 -49.04 -0.66 -15.51
N THR A 246 -48.63 -0.45 -14.25
CA THR A 246 -48.65 0.87 -13.58
C THR A 246 -47.33 1.17 -12.89
N ASP A 247 -47.19 2.39 -12.36
CA ASP A 247 -46.02 2.79 -11.56
C ASP A 247 -46.23 2.60 -10.05
N LYS A 248 -47.28 1.85 -9.63
CA LYS A 248 -47.63 1.65 -8.22
C LYS A 248 -46.46 1.16 -7.36
N TYR A 249 -45.61 0.31 -7.92
CA TYR A 249 -44.47 -0.32 -7.23
C TYR A 249 -43.10 0.19 -7.72
N VAL A 250 -43.09 1.23 -8.55
CA VAL A 250 -41.85 1.83 -9.06
C VAL A 250 -41.29 2.80 -8.02
N ASP A 251 -40.07 2.54 -7.55
CA ASP A 251 -39.30 3.43 -6.69
C ASP A 251 -37.95 3.78 -7.33
N VAL A 252 -37.89 4.97 -7.93
CA VAL A 252 -36.68 5.56 -8.52
C VAL A 252 -35.92 6.44 -7.51
N SER A 253 -36.50 6.71 -6.35
CA SER A 253 -35.97 7.67 -5.38
C SER A 253 -35.06 7.01 -4.34
N SER A 254 -35.43 5.80 -3.94
CA SER A 254 -34.72 5.05 -2.89
C SER A 254 -33.78 3.99 -3.47
N ILE A 255 -32.84 3.57 -2.63
CA ILE A 255 -32.07 2.35 -2.80
C ILE A 255 -32.30 1.54 -1.52
N HIS A 256 -32.95 0.37 -1.62
CA HIS A 256 -33.25 -0.43 -0.44
C HIS A 256 -32.02 -1.21 -0.01
N ARG A 257 -31.47 -0.89 1.16
CA ARG A 257 -30.23 -1.50 1.66
C ARG A 257 -30.55 -2.58 2.68
N PHE A 258 -29.96 -3.76 2.50
CA PHE A 258 -30.19 -4.90 3.39
C PHE A 258 -28.88 -5.63 3.68
N ASP A 259 -28.63 -5.91 4.95
CA ASP A 259 -27.67 -6.95 5.32
C ASP A 259 -28.26 -8.34 5.04
N THR A 260 -27.44 -9.25 4.53
CA THR A 260 -27.84 -10.65 4.35
C THR A 260 -27.95 -11.38 5.68
N ALA A 261 -28.50 -12.58 5.65
CA ALA A 261 -28.52 -13.46 6.83
C ALA A 261 -27.08 -13.83 7.31
N PRO A 262 -26.88 -14.13 8.61
CA PRO A 262 -25.56 -14.32 9.21
C PRO A 262 -24.68 -15.39 8.55
N GLU A 263 -25.27 -16.39 7.89
CA GLU A 263 -24.54 -17.41 7.15
C GLU A 263 -23.74 -16.88 5.94
N PHE A 264 -23.96 -15.62 5.54
CA PHE A 264 -23.27 -14.94 4.46
C PHE A 264 -22.32 -13.82 4.94
N HIS A 265 -22.04 -13.74 6.24
CA HIS A 265 -21.12 -12.73 6.80
C HIS A 265 -19.67 -13.25 6.93
N GLY A 266 -18.70 -12.36 7.10
CA GLY A 266 -17.29 -12.73 7.35
C GLY A 266 -16.39 -12.60 6.12
N GLY A 267 -15.72 -13.70 5.74
CA GLY A 267 -14.75 -13.75 4.64
C GLY A 267 -13.39 -13.11 4.97
N LEU A 268 -12.49 -13.05 3.99
CA LEU A 268 -11.17 -12.41 4.14
C LEU A 268 -11.28 -10.92 4.51
N GLY A 269 -12.35 -10.27 4.09
CA GLY A 269 -12.68 -8.89 4.45
C GLY A 269 -13.22 -8.72 5.87
N LYS A 270 -13.60 -9.81 6.55
CA LYS A 270 -14.25 -9.83 7.87
C LYS A 270 -15.45 -8.87 7.95
N ALA A 271 -16.24 -8.78 6.88
CA ALA A 271 -17.40 -7.90 6.84
C ALA A 271 -18.43 -8.29 7.92
N ARG A 272 -19.03 -7.26 8.51
CA ARG A 272 -20.08 -7.34 9.54
C ARG A 272 -21.33 -6.61 9.04
N PRO A 273 -22.52 -6.86 9.64
CA PRO A 273 -23.72 -6.08 9.36
C PRO A 273 -23.45 -4.57 9.36
N TRP A 274 -23.94 -3.87 8.35
CA TRP A 274 -23.71 -2.45 8.13
C TRP A 274 -24.82 -1.78 7.34
N LEU A 275 -25.31 -2.42 6.26
CA LEU A 275 -26.23 -1.79 5.33
C LEU A 275 -27.58 -1.44 5.98
N ASP A 276 -28.06 -2.22 6.94
CA ASP A 276 -29.29 -1.91 7.67
C ASP A 276 -29.14 -0.59 8.45
N LYS A 277 -27.98 -0.37 9.09
CA LYS A 277 -27.67 0.88 9.78
C LYS A 277 -27.56 2.06 8.79
N VAL A 278 -26.95 1.84 7.62
CA VAL A 278 -26.86 2.87 6.58
C VAL A 278 -28.26 3.28 6.09
N ALA A 279 -29.20 2.34 5.99
CA ALA A 279 -30.59 2.65 5.63
C ALA A 279 -31.26 3.58 6.65
N GLU A 280 -31.04 3.35 7.94
CA GLU A 280 -31.55 4.23 9.02
C GLU A 280 -30.96 5.64 8.91
N VAL A 281 -29.63 5.73 8.74
CA VAL A 281 -28.91 7.00 8.57
C VAL A 281 -29.41 7.76 7.33
N GLU A 282 -29.61 7.07 6.21
CA GLU A 282 -30.13 7.67 4.98
C GLU A 282 -31.54 8.24 5.20
N ALA A 283 -32.42 7.48 5.86
CA ALA A 283 -33.78 7.90 6.16
C ALA A 283 -33.83 9.13 7.09
N GLU A 284 -32.94 9.20 8.09
CA GLU A 284 -32.81 10.36 8.97
C GLU A 284 -32.26 11.59 8.23
N ALA A 285 -31.24 11.39 7.38
CA ALA A 285 -30.64 12.46 6.59
C ALA A 285 -31.65 13.09 5.62
N ILE A 286 -32.47 12.26 4.96
CA ILE A 286 -33.58 12.72 4.10
C ILE A 286 -34.56 13.58 4.89
N LYS A 287 -34.95 13.15 6.11
CA LYS A 287 -35.84 13.92 6.99
C LYS A 287 -35.24 15.25 7.45
N ALA A 288 -33.92 15.30 7.68
CA ALA A 288 -33.24 16.46 8.28
C ALA A 288 -32.91 17.58 7.28
N GLY A 289 -32.61 17.26 6.02
CA GLY A 289 -32.13 18.26 5.07
C GLY A 289 -32.27 17.91 3.58
N GLY A 290 -33.09 16.90 3.25
CA GLY A 290 -33.30 16.46 1.87
C GLY A 290 -32.01 15.93 1.21
N GLU A 291 -31.87 16.16 -0.10
CA GLU A 291 -30.84 15.53 -0.94
C GLU A 291 -29.41 15.91 -0.57
N VAL A 292 -29.17 17.14 -0.10
CA VAL A 292 -27.82 17.59 0.32
C VAL A 292 -27.34 16.81 1.54
N GLN A 293 -28.21 16.67 2.54
CA GLN A 293 -27.87 15.95 3.78
C GLN A 293 -27.77 14.44 3.52
N ARG A 294 -28.64 13.91 2.64
CA ARG A 294 -28.56 12.53 2.15
C ARG A 294 -27.20 12.24 1.51
N ARG A 295 -26.75 13.07 0.56
CA ARG A 295 -25.46 12.91 -0.12
C ARG A 295 -24.29 12.94 0.86
N LYS A 296 -24.30 13.89 1.80
CA LYS A 296 -23.27 13.98 2.84
C LYS A 296 -23.22 12.70 3.68
N ALA A 297 -24.37 12.23 4.15
CA ALA A 297 -24.47 11.01 4.97
C ALA A 297 -24.02 9.75 4.21
N MET A 298 -24.32 9.64 2.92
CA MET A 298 -23.89 8.50 2.10
C MET A 298 -22.39 8.52 1.81
N LEU A 299 -21.79 9.69 1.62
CA LEU A 299 -20.33 9.84 1.51
C LEU A 299 -19.63 9.45 2.82
N GLU A 300 -20.17 9.87 3.97
CA GLU A 300 -19.66 9.50 5.29
C GLU A 300 -19.79 7.98 5.53
N ALA A 301 -20.94 7.38 5.20
CA ALA A 301 -21.17 5.95 5.33
C ALA A 301 -20.23 5.11 4.43
N GLU A 302 -19.97 5.56 3.20
CA GLU A 302 -19.02 4.93 2.29
C GLU A 302 -17.57 5.03 2.81
N HIS A 303 -17.20 6.19 3.35
CA HIS A 303 -15.89 6.37 3.97
C HIS A 303 -15.73 5.46 5.21
N GLU A 304 -16.74 5.41 6.08
CA GLU A 304 -16.77 4.50 7.22
C GLU A 304 -16.69 3.04 6.78
N ASP A 305 -17.32 2.64 5.67
CA ASP A 305 -17.24 1.27 5.17
C ASP A 305 -15.80 0.85 4.81
N ARG A 306 -15.07 1.77 4.17
CA ARG A 306 -13.66 1.60 3.80
C ARG A 306 -12.73 1.63 5.02
N VAL A 307 -13.06 2.43 6.04
CA VAL A 307 -12.24 2.61 7.25
C VAL A 307 -12.53 1.54 8.33
N VAL A 308 -13.78 1.16 8.57
CA VAL A 308 -14.19 0.22 9.64
C VAL A 308 -13.76 -1.22 9.32
N GLY A 309 -13.66 -1.59 8.04
CA GLY A 309 -12.98 -2.82 7.60
C GLY A 309 -11.52 -2.93 8.06
N PHE A 310 -10.94 -1.80 8.45
CA PHE A 310 -9.57 -1.68 8.93
C PHE A 310 -9.46 -1.69 10.46
N VAL A 311 -10.44 -1.13 11.19
CA VAL A 311 -10.42 -0.96 12.66
C VAL A 311 -10.88 -2.22 13.44
N GLY A 312 -11.55 -3.18 12.78
CA GLY A 312 -12.06 -4.41 13.41
C GLY A 312 -11.01 -5.35 14.06
N ARG A 313 -9.71 -5.05 13.94
CA ARG A 313 -8.62 -5.76 14.62
C ARG A 313 -8.43 -5.38 16.10
N GLY A 314 -9.16 -4.40 16.64
CA GLY A 314 -8.85 -3.85 17.97
C GLY A 314 -9.56 -4.46 19.19
N GLN A 315 -10.79 -4.97 19.08
CA GLN A 315 -11.64 -5.11 20.28
C GLN A 315 -12.28 -6.46 20.57
N ALA A 316 -12.30 -7.44 19.66
CA ALA A 316 -13.11 -8.65 19.88
C ALA A 316 -12.35 -9.95 20.20
N GLU A 317 -11.01 -10.00 20.09
CA GLU A 317 -10.25 -11.26 20.31
C GLU A 317 -8.94 -11.08 21.11
N ILE A 318 -8.89 -10.14 22.06
CA ILE A 318 -7.85 -10.14 23.11
C ILE A 318 -8.53 -10.46 24.44
N GLY A 319 -8.86 -11.73 24.61
CA GLY A 319 -8.88 -12.31 25.95
C GLY A 319 -7.46 -12.25 26.51
N SER A 320 -7.27 -11.38 27.50
CA SER A 320 -6.19 -11.40 28.50
C SER A 320 -4.82 -11.94 28.06
N ALA A 321 -4.05 -11.14 27.32
CA ALA A 321 -2.59 -11.18 27.39
C ALA A 321 -2.03 -9.81 26.99
N ALA A 322 -1.58 -9.04 27.99
CA ALA A 322 -0.85 -7.80 27.78
C ALA A 322 0.44 -8.09 26.99
N GLY A 323 0.49 -7.64 25.73
CA GLY A 323 1.66 -7.75 24.86
C GLY A 323 1.72 -6.58 23.88
N ASP A 324 2.74 -5.73 24.08
CA ASP A 324 3.22 -4.59 23.28
C ASP A 324 2.57 -4.35 21.91
N VAL A 325 1.65 -3.38 21.85
CA VAL A 325 1.26 -2.69 20.62
C VAL A 325 2.44 -1.81 20.16
N LYS A 326 2.96 -2.01 18.94
CA LYS A 326 4.06 -1.21 18.38
C LYS A 326 3.56 0.07 17.72
N GLN A 327 4.40 1.11 17.80
CA GLN A 327 4.09 2.55 17.66
C GLN A 327 4.10 3.11 16.23
N GLY A 328 3.25 4.13 16.02
CA GLY A 328 3.19 5.07 14.88
C GLY A 328 2.91 4.39 13.54
N GLY A 329 1.66 4.22 13.11
CA GLY A 329 1.26 3.53 11.84
C GLY A 329 1.65 2.04 11.72
N TYR A 330 2.84 1.67 12.22
CA TYR A 330 3.47 0.36 12.24
C TYR A 330 2.68 -0.65 13.06
N GLY A 331 1.69 -1.23 12.39
CA GLY A 331 0.76 -2.22 12.91
C GLY A 331 -0.49 -2.36 12.05
N LYS A 332 -0.77 -1.32 11.25
CA LYS A 332 -1.87 -1.24 10.29
C LYS A 332 -1.64 -2.15 9.07
N VAL A 333 -0.43 -2.16 8.51
CA VAL A 333 -0.08 -2.97 7.33
C VAL A 333 0.97 -4.06 7.63
N PRO A 334 0.99 -5.18 6.87
CA PRO A 334 2.00 -6.22 7.03
C PRO A 334 3.43 -5.69 6.85
N THR A 335 4.39 -6.19 7.64
CA THR A 335 5.82 -5.95 7.39
C THR A 335 6.44 -7.17 6.74
N HIS A 336 6.96 -7.01 5.52
CA HIS A 336 7.63 -8.08 4.79
C HIS A 336 9.05 -8.27 5.32
N LYS A 337 9.30 -9.43 5.93
CA LYS A 337 10.60 -9.80 6.51
C LYS A 337 11.06 -11.14 5.94
N ASN A 338 12.35 -11.28 5.75
CA ASN A 338 12.94 -12.55 5.37
C ASN A 338 12.76 -13.62 6.47
N PRO A 339 12.52 -14.89 6.12
CA PRO A 339 12.39 -15.99 7.08
C PRO A 339 13.58 -16.08 8.04
N LYS A 340 13.34 -16.49 9.29
CA LYS A 340 14.41 -16.64 10.30
C LYS A 340 15.50 -17.64 9.87
N LEU A 341 15.12 -18.67 9.10
CA LEU A 341 16.05 -19.66 8.58
C LEU A 341 17.02 -19.07 7.55
N ASP A 342 16.54 -18.24 6.61
CA ASP A 342 17.41 -17.52 5.65
C ASP A 342 18.39 -16.58 6.36
N GLN A 343 17.98 -15.96 7.47
CA GLN A 343 18.87 -15.11 8.27
C GLN A 343 20.00 -15.91 8.96
N LEU A 344 19.71 -17.14 9.41
CA LEU A 344 20.70 -18.00 10.06
C LEU A 344 21.71 -18.60 9.07
N MET A 345 21.34 -18.76 7.80
CA MET A 345 22.21 -19.27 6.74
C MET A 345 23.23 -18.24 6.22
N ARG A 346 23.31 -17.06 6.82
CA ARG A 346 24.21 -15.96 6.42
C ARG A 346 25.26 -15.68 7.50
N PRO A 347 26.34 -16.49 7.58
CA PRO A 347 27.29 -16.44 8.70
C PRO A 347 28.00 -15.09 8.84
N LEU A 348 28.27 -14.38 7.74
CA LEU A 348 28.88 -13.04 7.80
C LEU A 348 27.96 -11.97 8.42
N GLU A 349 26.64 -12.10 8.26
CA GLU A 349 25.67 -11.21 8.90
C GLU A 349 25.64 -11.46 10.43
N ILE A 350 25.70 -12.73 10.85
CA ILE A 350 25.78 -13.12 12.27
C ILE A 350 27.08 -12.60 12.90
N ILE A 351 28.22 -12.80 12.25
CA ILE A 351 29.52 -12.31 12.73
C ILE A 351 29.49 -10.77 12.88
N SER A 352 28.85 -10.07 11.95
CA SER A 352 28.73 -8.61 12.03
C SER A 352 27.84 -8.17 13.20
N ALA A 353 26.73 -8.86 13.44
CA ALA A 353 25.86 -8.61 14.60
C ALA A 353 26.58 -8.88 15.93
N LEU A 354 27.37 -9.96 16.00
CA LEU A 354 28.21 -10.25 17.18
C LEU A 354 29.32 -9.21 17.37
N ARG A 355 30.00 -8.81 16.29
CA ARG A 355 31.02 -7.74 16.34
C ARG A 355 30.39 -6.45 16.89
N LEU A 356 29.24 -6.04 16.36
CA LEU A 356 28.54 -4.84 16.83
C LEU A 356 28.19 -4.92 18.34
N LYS A 357 27.73 -6.09 18.81
CA LYS A 357 27.35 -6.30 20.21
C LYS A 357 28.55 -6.43 21.16
N CYS A 358 29.66 -7.04 20.74
CA CYS A 358 30.78 -7.39 21.61
C CYS A 358 31.93 -6.38 21.62
N THR A 359 32.02 -5.49 20.63
CA THR A 359 33.19 -4.60 20.48
C THR A 359 32.92 -3.14 20.85
N GLY A 360 31.70 -2.80 21.28
CA GLY A 360 31.37 -1.42 21.65
C GLY A 360 31.47 -0.42 20.48
N LEU A 361 31.37 -0.89 19.23
CA LEU A 361 31.57 -0.08 18.01
C LEU A 361 30.71 1.19 17.94
N LEU A 362 29.54 1.19 18.59
CA LEU A 362 28.66 2.35 18.77
C LEU A 362 28.44 2.57 20.28
N GLU A 363 29.51 2.96 20.96
CA GLU A 363 29.47 3.26 22.39
C GLU A 363 28.54 4.44 22.70
N ASN A 364 27.91 4.44 23.87
CA ASN A 364 27.05 5.52 24.29
C ASN A 364 27.84 6.60 25.05
N ASN A 365 28.26 7.63 24.33
CA ASN A 365 29.01 8.77 24.88
C ASN A 365 28.11 9.79 25.59
N ILE A 366 26.77 9.63 25.53
CA ILE A 366 25.81 10.47 26.26
C ILE A 366 25.52 9.89 27.65
N LYS A 367 25.88 8.62 27.90
CA LYS A 367 25.63 7.93 29.16
C LYS A 367 26.45 8.54 30.31
N ASP A 368 25.99 8.31 31.54
CA ASP A 368 26.67 8.65 32.80
C ASP A 368 26.77 10.15 33.10
N GLN A 369 25.84 10.94 32.54
CA GLN A 369 25.64 12.33 32.95
C GLN A 369 24.91 12.38 34.30
N GLN A 370 25.37 13.21 35.23
CA GLN A 370 24.68 13.45 36.51
C GLN A 370 23.44 14.37 36.36
N ASP A 371 23.04 14.68 35.12
CA ASP A 371 21.89 15.54 34.82
C ASP A 371 20.67 14.67 34.47
N PRO A 372 19.63 14.64 35.33
CA PRO A 372 18.47 13.77 35.13
C PRO A 372 17.68 14.11 33.87
N ASP A 373 17.70 15.36 33.39
CA ASP A 373 17.01 15.73 32.15
C ASP A 373 17.75 15.24 30.90
N VAL A 374 19.09 15.18 30.95
CA VAL A 374 19.88 14.56 29.86
C VAL A 374 19.66 13.06 29.82
N GLU A 375 19.62 12.39 30.99
CA GLU A 375 19.29 10.96 31.06
C GLU A 375 17.90 10.67 30.47
N PHE A 376 16.91 11.52 30.76
CA PHE A 376 15.59 11.40 30.16
C PHE A 376 15.62 11.59 28.65
N CYS A 377 16.37 12.57 28.14
CA CYS A 377 16.49 12.78 26.70
C CYS A 377 17.16 11.59 26.02
N ASP A 378 18.20 10.99 26.62
CA ASP A 378 18.84 9.79 26.08
C ASP A 378 17.91 8.56 26.11
N ASP A 379 17.17 8.36 27.21
CA ASP A 379 16.18 7.29 27.31
C ASP A 379 15.07 7.46 26.27
N MET A 380 14.51 8.67 26.16
CA MET A 380 13.48 8.96 25.17
C MET A 380 14.01 8.80 23.75
N LEU A 381 15.23 9.24 23.46
CA LEU A 381 15.87 8.98 22.17
C LEU A 381 15.89 7.49 21.86
N GLY A 382 16.24 6.63 22.83
CA GLY A 382 16.21 5.17 22.66
C GLY A 382 14.82 4.62 22.35
N LYS A 383 13.78 5.19 22.94
CA LYS A 383 12.38 4.79 22.76
C LYS A 383 11.79 5.24 21.42
N VAL A 384 11.92 6.52 21.08
CA VAL A 384 11.35 7.09 19.84
C VAL A 384 12.25 6.93 18.61
N SER A 385 13.51 6.52 18.78
CA SER A 385 14.51 6.50 17.71
C SER A 385 15.29 5.19 17.65
N ARG A 386 14.59 4.07 17.38
CA ARG A 386 15.13 2.69 17.33
C ARG A 386 16.62 2.54 16.94
N SER A 387 16.92 2.51 15.64
CA SER A 387 18.28 2.27 15.14
C SER A 387 19.14 3.54 15.10
N PHE A 388 18.52 4.71 15.11
CA PHE A 388 19.22 5.99 15.00
C PHE A 388 19.77 6.47 16.35
N ALA A 389 19.17 6.07 17.48
CA ALA A 389 19.68 6.36 18.82
C ALA A 389 21.13 5.91 19.00
N ALA A 390 21.46 4.68 18.58
CA ALA A 390 22.83 4.16 18.66
C ALA A 390 23.82 4.97 17.80
N VAL A 391 23.34 5.54 16.68
CA VAL A 391 24.15 6.34 15.75
C VAL A 391 24.40 7.75 16.28
N ILE A 392 23.45 8.32 17.02
CA ILE A 392 23.62 9.60 17.73
C ILE A 392 24.55 9.43 18.94
N ARG A 393 24.33 8.39 19.74
CA ARG A 393 25.04 8.10 20.99
C ARG A 393 26.56 7.97 20.84
N GLN A 394 27.04 7.53 19.68
CA GLN A 394 28.48 7.39 19.39
C GLN A 394 29.19 8.69 19.00
N LEU A 395 28.46 9.80 18.85
CA LEU A 395 29.06 11.11 18.59
C LEU A 395 29.83 11.61 19.82
N PRO A 396 30.78 12.55 19.66
CA PRO A 396 31.42 13.20 20.81
C PRO A 396 30.36 13.77 21.75
N MET A 397 30.53 13.57 23.06
CA MET A 397 29.49 13.80 24.09
C MET A 397 28.66 15.07 23.88
N GLN A 398 29.29 16.24 23.77
CA GLN A 398 28.56 17.50 23.59
C GLN A 398 27.76 17.53 22.28
N LEU A 399 28.37 17.14 21.16
CA LEU A 399 27.67 17.05 19.87
C LEU A 399 26.53 16.02 19.90
N GLY A 400 26.72 14.90 20.62
CA GLY A 400 25.70 13.89 20.83
C GLY A 400 24.48 14.45 21.56
N ILE A 401 24.68 15.26 22.61
CA ILE A 401 23.60 15.95 23.33
C ILE A 401 22.92 16.97 22.41
N ASP A 402 23.69 17.81 21.71
CA ASP A 402 23.15 18.82 20.79
C ASP A 402 22.20 18.17 19.74
N ILE A 403 22.64 17.05 19.15
CA ILE A 403 21.86 16.32 18.13
C ILE A 403 20.72 15.50 18.75
N CYS A 404 20.88 14.97 19.96
CA CYS A 404 19.79 14.33 20.70
C CYS A 404 18.63 15.32 20.90
N ILE A 405 18.92 16.53 21.37
CA ILE A 405 17.90 17.57 21.54
C ILE A 405 17.33 18.03 20.21
N PHE A 406 18.17 18.21 19.19
CA PHE A 406 17.68 18.52 17.85
C PHE A 406 16.69 17.46 17.35
N TYR A 407 17.02 16.18 17.50
CA TYR A 407 16.15 15.07 17.10
C TYR A 407 14.84 15.07 17.90
N LEU A 408 14.89 15.20 19.22
CA LEU A 408 13.68 15.17 20.07
C LEU A 408 12.77 16.37 19.84
N ALA A 409 13.34 17.55 19.58
CA ALA A 409 12.58 18.74 19.20
C ALA A 409 11.79 18.51 17.92
N LEU A 410 12.46 18.00 16.88
CA LEU A 410 11.81 17.70 15.61
C LEU A 410 10.83 16.54 15.71
N ARG A 411 11.12 15.50 16.50
CA ARG A 411 10.18 14.40 16.74
C ARG A 411 8.92 14.87 17.45
N ALA A 412 9.03 15.78 18.42
CA ALA A 412 7.86 16.34 19.09
C ALA A 412 7.01 17.20 18.14
N LEU A 413 7.65 17.99 17.27
CA LEU A 413 6.98 18.73 16.20
C LEU A 413 6.25 17.77 15.24
N ASP A 414 6.93 16.72 14.80
CA ASP A 414 6.41 15.65 13.94
C ASP A 414 5.21 14.95 14.59
N THR A 415 5.26 14.63 15.89
CA THR A 415 4.13 14.05 16.62
C THR A 415 2.90 14.98 16.64
N VAL A 416 3.08 16.30 16.66
CA VAL A 416 1.95 17.25 16.53
C VAL A 416 1.41 17.23 15.09
N GLU A 417 2.28 17.17 14.09
CA GLU A 417 1.92 17.12 12.67
C GLU A 417 1.19 15.83 12.29
N ASP A 418 1.65 14.68 12.78
CA ASP A 418 1.13 13.35 12.46
C ASP A 418 -0.20 13.01 13.17
N ASP A 419 -0.50 13.67 14.29
CA ASP A 419 -1.74 13.40 15.02
C ASP A 419 -2.94 14.06 14.32
N MET A 420 -3.70 13.24 13.60
CA MET A 420 -4.89 13.64 12.86
C MET A 420 -6.14 13.73 13.74
N GLU A 421 -6.15 13.09 14.92
CA GLU A 421 -7.33 13.02 15.78
C GLU A 421 -7.32 14.12 16.84
N ALA A 422 -6.16 14.44 17.42
CA ALA A 422 -6.05 15.42 18.49
C ALA A 422 -6.59 16.81 18.09
N TYR A 423 -6.43 17.21 16.83
CA TYR A 423 -6.83 18.52 16.29
C TYR A 423 -7.99 18.46 15.29
N LYS A 424 -8.73 17.35 15.23
CA LYS A 424 -9.85 17.19 14.30
C LYS A 424 -10.90 18.30 14.49
N GLY A 425 -11.19 19.06 13.44
CA GLY A 425 -12.07 20.23 13.50
C GLY A 425 -11.46 21.49 14.13
N ARG A 426 -10.14 21.48 14.40
CA ARG A 426 -9.35 22.59 14.96
C ARG A 426 -8.06 22.80 14.15
N GLU A 427 -8.15 22.73 12.83
CA GLU A 427 -7.01 22.74 11.91
C GLU A 427 -6.20 24.04 12.00
N THR A 428 -6.87 25.19 12.20
CA THR A 428 -6.19 26.49 12.41
C THR A 428 -5.35 26.50 13.69
N GLU A 429 -5.84 25.86 14.76
CA GLU A 429 -5.06 25.76 16.01
C GLU A 429 -3.82 24.89 15.81
N LYS A 430 -3.94 23.79 15.04
CA LYS A 430 -2.79 22.94 14.67
C LYS A 430 -1.77 23.72 13.85
N GLN A 431 -2.21 24.51 12.87
CA GLN A 431 -1.32 25.37 12.07
C GLN A 431 -0.56 26.37 12.94
N GLU A 432 -1.25 27.07 13.84
CA GLU A 432 -0.60 28.02 14.76
C GLU A 432 0.35 27.34 15.75
N GLU A 433 0.02 26.12 16.20
CA GLU A 433 0.90 25.33 17.04
C GLU A 433 2.19 24.93 16.30
N LEU A 434 2.09 24.46 15.06
CA LEU A 434 3.24 24.09 14.24
C LEU A 434 4.12 25.30 13.90
N ILE A 435 3.53 26.40 13.42
CA ILE A 435 4.27 27.62 13.04
C ILE A 435 5.08 28.18 14.22
N HIS A 436 4.48 28.19 15.41
CA HIS A 436 5.10 28.78 16.59
C HIS A 436 5.72 27.75 17.53
N PHE A 437 5.89 26.49 17.11
CA PHE A 437 6.39 25.42 17.99
C PHE A 437 7.77 25.77 18.56
N GLY A 438 8.71 26.21 17.72
CA GLY A 438 10.06 26.54 18.15
C GLY A 438 10.11 27.73 19.12
N GLU A 439 9.21 28.70 18.96
CA GLU A 439 9.07 29.85 19.86
C GLU A 439 8.38 29.48 21.18
N LYS A 440 7.27 28.75 21.13
CA LYS A 440 6.43 28.42 22.28
C LYS A 440 7.00 27.29 23.14
N ARG A 441 7.69 26.30 22.54
CA ARG A 441 7.99 25.02 23.19
C ARG A 441 9.45 24.86 23.58
N LEU A 442 10.40 25.25 22.74
CA LEU A 442 11.84 25.01 23.00
C LEU A 442 12.36 25.77 24.23
N GLY A 443 11.82 26.96 24.50
CA GLY A 443 12.21 27.79 25.64
C GLY A 443 11.39 27.57 26.92
N ASP A 444 10.29 26.80 26.86
CA ASP A 444 9.38 26.64 27.98
C ASP A 444 9.74 25.41 28.82
N VAL A 445 10.39 25.65 29.96
CA VAL A 445 10.82 24.62 30.91
C VAL A 445 9.69 23.86 31.58
N ASN A 446 8.46 24.39 31.52
CA ASN A 446 7.24 23.77 32.05
C ASN A 446 6.35 23.22 30.93
N CYS A 447 6.84 23.18 29.69
CA CYS A 447 6.08 22.75 28.53
C CYS A 447 5.53 21.33 28.71
N SER A 448 4.24 21.19 28.46
CA SER A 448 3.54 19.91 28.39
C SER A 448 2.44 20.00 27.34
N ILE A 449 2.46 19.09 26.36
CA ILE A 449 1.42 19.00 25.32
C ILE A 449 0.61 17.73 25.60
N THR A 450 -0.54 17.88 26.25
CA THR A 450 -1.39 16.75 26.65
C THR A 450 -2.36 16.34 25.56
N GLY A 451 -2.62 15.04 25.43
CA GLY A 451 -3.64 14.52 24.50
C GLY A 451 -3.22 14.48 23.04
N VAL A 452 -1.92 14.60 22.76
CA VAL A 452 -1.32 14.48 21.42
C VAL A 452 -0.33 13.31 21.42
N GLY A 453 -0.33 12.54 20.34
CA GLY A 453 0.56 11.40 20.11
C GLY A 453 0.15 10.12 20.84
N ALA A 454 0.92 9.05 20.60
CA ALA A 454 0.71 7.74 21.21
C ALA A 454 1.97 7.20 21.90
N ALA A 455 1.79 6.44 22.99
CA ALA A 455 2.84 5.73 23.72
C ALA A 455 4.10 6.57 24.04
N ASP A 456 5.27 6.23 23.51
CA ASP A 456 6.54 6.93 23.83
C ASP A 456 6.60 8.34 23.22
N GLU A 457 5.97 8.58 22.07
CA GLU A 457 5.86 9.92 21.47
C GLU A 457 4.95 10.83 22.30
N ARG A 458 3.85 10.28 22.81
CA ARG A 458 3.00 10.97 23.80
C ARG A 458 3.81 11.34 25.04
N THR A 459 4.59 10.39 25.56
CA THR A 459 5.46 10.61 26.72
C THR A 459 6.47 11.73 26.46
N LEU A 460 7.03 11.78 25.24
CA LEU A 460 7.94 12.85 24.83
C LEU A 460 7.28 14.23 24.88
N VAL A 461 6.09 14.38 24.28
CA VAL A 461 5.42 15.69 24.20
C VAL A 461 4.76 16.12 25.52
N GLU A 462 4.29 15.18 26.33
CA GLU A 462 3.76 15.47 27.69
C GLU A 462 4.88 15.91 28.66
N HIS A 463 6.11 15.44 28.47
CA HIS A 463 7.27 15.80 29.28
C HIS A 463 8.28 16.69 28.53
N PHE A 464 7.83 17.44 27.51
CA PHE A 464 8.72 18.21 26.64
C PHE A 464 9.52 19.30 27.39
N GLY A 465 9.02 19.81 28.53
CA GLY A 465 9.76 20.73 29.39
C GLY A 465 11.14 20.22 29.84
N ARG A 466 11.34 18.89 29.89
CA ARG A 466 12.66 18.29 30.17
C ARG A 466 13.63 18.50 29.00
N VAL A 467 13.14 18.35 27.77
CA VAL A 467 13.89 18.64 26.53
C VAL A 467 14.24 20.13 26.47
N ALA A 468 13.27 21.01 26.78
CA ALA A 468 13.48 22.45 26.83
C ALA A 468 14.57 22.87 27.84
N ARG A 469 14.62 22.24 29.02
CA ARG A 469 15.67 22.50 30.02
C ARG A 469 17.07 22.14 29.53
N VAL A 470 17.23 21.04 28.79
CA VAL A 470 18.52 20.70 28.18
C VAL A 470 18.83 21.62 27.01
N TYR A 471 17.83 21.93 26.16
CA TYR A 471 17.95 22.89 25.07
C TYR A 471 18.55 24.23 25.52
N LEU A 472 18.04 24.81 26.62
CA LEU A 472 18.54 26.09 27.14
C LEU A 472 20.03 26.06 27.56
N LYS A 473 20.54 24.89 27.96
CA LYS A 473 21.94 24.66 28.36
C LYS A 473 22.89 24.47 27.17
N LEU A 474 22.38 24.23 25.96
CA LEU A 474 23.21 23.99 24.78
C LEU A 474 24.04 25.22 24.37
N PRO A 475 25.15 25.04 23.62
CA PRO A 475 25.91 26.13 23.03
C PRO A 475 25.04 27.05 22.15
N ALA A 476 25.35 28.35 22.12
CA ALA A 476 24.55 29.34 21.38
C ALA A 476 24.41 29.01 19.88
N GLY A 477 25.47 28.47 19.27
CA GLY A 477 25.44 28.02 17.87
C GLY A 477 24.39 26.94 17.64
N SER A 478 24.41 25.87 18.45
CA SER A 478 23.46 24.76 18.35
C SER A 478 22.03 25.21 18.67
N LYS A 479 21.81 26.03 19.71
CA LYS A 479 20.48 26.57 20.05
C LYS A 479 19.84 27.35 18.91
N GLY A 480 20.62 28.24 18.29
CA GLY A 480 20.16 29.07 17.19
C GLY A 480 19.78 28.24 15.97
N VAL A 481 20.58 27.22 15.64
CA VAL A 481 20.29 26.31 14.53
C VAL A 481 19.04 25.47 14.81
N ILE A 482 18.93 24.85 15.99
CA ILE A 482 17.76 24.03 16.35
C ILE A 482 16.49 24.87 16.24
N LYS A 483 16.46 26.08 16.82
CA LYS A 483 15.29 26.95 16.73
C LYS A 483 14.95 27.31 15.28
N ASP A 484 15.93 27.79 14.52
CA ASP A 484 15.72 28.19 13.12
C ASP A 484 15.17 27.04 12.26
N ILE A 485 15.70 25.83 12.43
CA ILE A 485 15.19 24.66 11.71
C ILE A 485 13.80 24.26 12.20
N THR A 486 13.55 24.22 13.51
CA THR A 486 12.22 23.91 14.05
C THR A 486 11.16 24.92 13.57
N ASP A 487 11.47 26.21 13.53
CA ASP A 487 10.55 27.24 13.02
C ASP A 487 10.26 27.04 11.52
N LYS A 488 11.30 26.80 10.71
CA LYS A 488 11.14 26.57 9.25
C LYS A 488 10.37 25.28 8.95
N MET A 489 10.68 24.20 9.66
CA MET A 489 9.96 22.93 9.53
C MET A 489 8.51 23.07 9.95
N GLY A 490 8.24 23.72 11.09
CA GLY A 490 6.88 23.97 11.58
C GLY A 490 6.05 24.82 10.63
N ALA A 491 6.63 25.88 10.08
CA ALA A 491 5.99 26.67 9.02
C ALA A 491 5.70 25.84 7.76
N GLY A 492 6.68 25.03 7.31
CA GLY A 492 6.51 24.16 6.15
C GLY A 492 5.43 23.09 6.36
N MET A 493 5.39 22.45 7.53
CA MET A 493 4.38 21.45 7.92
C MET A 493 2.97 22.06 8.00
N ALA A 494 2.84 23.29 8.51
CA ALA A 494 1.56 23.98 8.60
C ALA A 494 0.89 24.21 7.22
N GLU A 495 1.69 24.38 6.16
CA GLU A 495 1.17 24.49 4.78
C GLU A 495 0.43 23.21 4.32
N TYR A 496 0.77 22.04 4.89
CA TYR A 496 0.19 20.75 4.51
C TYR A 496 -0.93 20.27 5.43
N VAL A 497 -1.22 20.95 6.55
CA VAL A 497 -2.30 20.56 7.49
C VAL A 497 -3.67 20.51 6.82
N SER A 498 -3.95 21.44 5.91
CA SER A 498 -5.22 21.52 5.17
C SER A 498 -5.07 21.10 3.70
N ALA A 499 -3.89 20.62 3.30
CA ALA A 499 -3.67 20.15 1.94
C ALA A 499 -4.34 18.79 1.76
N ASP A 500 -5.06 18.63 0.65
CA ASP A 500 -5.56 17.31 0.24
C ASP A 500 -4.39 16.46 -0.27
N LEU A 501 -3.83 15.65 0.63
CA LEU A 501 -2.76 14.71 0.35
C LEU A 501 -3.26 13.30 0.08
N ALA A 502 -4.57 13.03 0.07
CA ALA A 502 -5.09 11.69 -0.13
C ALA A 502 -4.61 11.05 -1.45
N GLN A 503 -4.31 11.90 -2.44
CA GLN A 503 -3.85 11.51 -3.78
C GLN A 503 -2.39 11.93 -4.06
N GLY A 504 -1.60 12.24 -3.03
CA GLY A 504 -0.20 12.61 -3.22
C GLY A 504 0.02 14.10 -3.49
N THR A 505 1.30 14.48 -3.53
CA THR A 505 1.71 15.86 -3.84
C THR A 505 1.36 16.23 -5.28
N VAL A 506 1.00 17.50 -5.53
CA VAL A 506 0.46 17.94 -6.82
C VAL A 506 1.40 17.69 -8.01
N ASP A 507 2.71 17.82 -7.81
CA ASP A 507 3.73 17.60 -8.83
C ASP A 507 5.09 17.29 -8.20
N GLN A 508 6.08 17.04 -9.05
CA GLN A 508 7.46 16.78 -8.63
C GLN A 508 8.07 17.94 -7.83
N ALA A 509 7.73 19.20 -8.14
CA ALA A 509 8.28 20.35 -7.42
C ALA A 509 7.71 20.45 -6.00
N ALA A 510 6.42 20.16 -5.83
CA ALA A 510 5.77 20.06 -4.54
C ALA A 510 6.30 18.86 -3.74
N TYR A 511 6.59 17.73 -4.39
CA TYR A 511 7.24 16.58 -3.76
C TYR A 511 8.64 16.92 -3.24
N ASP A 512 9.46 17.58 -4.05
CA ASP A 512 10.80 18.02 -3.68
C ASP A 512 10.76 19.07 -2.55
N ARG A 513 9.80 20.00 -2.61
CA ARG A 513 9.59 21.02 -1.57
C ARG A 513 9.14 20.39 -0.26
N TYR A 514 8.20 19.45 -0.29
CA TYR A 514 7.80 18.70 0.90
C TYR A 514 9.01 17.98 1.52
N CYS A 515 9.76 17.22 0.72
CA CYS A 515 10.95 16.53 1.20
C CYS A 515 12.02 17.49 1.76
N HIS A 516 12.15 18.70 1.18
CA HIS A 516 13.02 19.73 1.73
C HIS A 516 12.56 20.18 3.12
N MET A 517 11.29 20.51 3.27
CA MET A 517 10.75 20.97 4.55
C MET A 517 10.92 19.92 5.65
N VAL A 518 10.61 18.64 5.38
CA VAL A 518 10.60 17.63 6.44
C VAL A 518 11.94 16.91 6.65
N ALA A 519 12.87 16.96 5.69
CA ALA A 519 14.14 16.24 5.78
C ALA A 519 15.36 17.00 5.23
N GLY A 520 15.19 17.80 4.18
CA GLY A 520 16.26 18.66 3.66
C GLY A 520 16.79 19.63 4.72
N LEU A 521 15.88 20.34 5.39
CA LEU A 521 16.17 21.24 6.52
C LEU A 521 16.86 20.52 7.69
N VAL A 522 16.57 19.24 7.91
CA VAL A 522 17.26 18.42 8.91
C VAL A 522 18.74 18.23 8.53
N GLY A 523 19.01 17.94 7.25
CA GLY A 523 20.37 17.89 6.71
C GLY A 523 21.10 19.22 6.87
N GLU A 524 20.44 20.33 6.56
CA GLU A 524 20.98 21.69 6.76
C GLU A 524 21.31 21.98 8.23
N GLY A 525 20.39 21.65 9.13
CA GLY A 525 20.54 21.80 10.58
C GLY A 525 21.72 21.00 11.13
N LEU A 526 21.81 19.71 10.78
CA LEU A 526 22.92 18.85 11.16
C LEU A 526 24.25 19.41 10.67
N THR A 527 24.32 19.83 9.40
CA THR A 527 25.53 20.43 8.82
C THR A 527 25.98 21.68 9.59
N ARG A 528 25.04 22.57 9.89
CA ARG A 528 25.32 23.81 10.65
C ARG A 528 25.74 23.51 12.10
N ILE A 529 25.16 22.50 12.75
CA ILE A 529 25.58 22.06 14.09
C ILE A 529 27.01 21.49 14.04
N PHE A 530 27.35 20.67 13.03
CA PHE A 530 28.72 20.15 12.87
C PHE A 530 29.74 21.28 12.73
N VAL A 531 29.46 22.28 11.88
CA VAL A 531 30.33 23.44 11.69
C VAL A 531 30.39 24.29 12.95
N ALA A 532 29.26 24.55 13.62
CA ALA A 532 29.22 25.32 14.86
C ALA A 532 29.97 24.63 16.02
N SER A 533 30.05 23.30 16.02
CA SER A 533 30.83 22.54 17.01
C SER A 533 32.35 22.64 16.79
N GLY A 534 32.80 23.12 15.62
CA GLY A 534 34.22 23.17 15.23
C GLY A 534 34.81 21.81 14.83
N LEU A 535 34.02 20.75 14.79
CA LEU A 535 34.45 19.40 14.39
C LEU A 535 34.48 19.21 12.87
N GLU A 536 33.81 20.09 12.13
CA GLU A 536 33.84 20.13 10.67
C GLU A 536 33.98 21.59 10.20
N GLY A 537 34.55 21.80 9.01
CA GLY A 537 34.70 23.13 8.43
C GLY A 537 33.58 23.50 7.46
N SER A 538 33.58 24.76 7.02
CA SER A 538 32.58 25.29 6.08
C SER A 538 32.61 24.61 4.71
N GLU A 539 33.65 23.83 4.40
CA GLU A 539 33.74 23.00 3.19
C GLU A 539 32.64 21.92 3.07
N LEU A 540 31.92 21.62 4.16
CA LEU A 540 30.72 20.79 4.10
C LEU A 540 29.59 21.43 3.29
N ALA A 541 29.55 22.76 3.20
CA ALA A 541 28.60 23.47 2.36
C ALA A 541 28.94 23.28 0.87
N GLY A 542 27.92 23.29 0.03
CA GLY A 542 28.07 23.19 -1.41
C GLY A 542 26.75 22.89 -2.11
N GLN A 543 26.66 23.32 -3.37
CA GLN A 543 25.47 23.10 -4.20
C GLN A 543 25.26 21.63 -4.55
N GLY A 544 26.34 20.89 -4.80
CA GLY A 544 26.26 19.61 -5.48
C GLY A 544 25.96 19.77 -6.97
N GLU A 545 25.60 18.67 -7.61
CA GLU A 545 25.24 18.64 -9.01
C GLU A 545 23.80 19.10 -9.24
N ARG A 546 22.90 18.84 -8.28
CA ARG A 546 21.53 19.33 -8.33
C ARG A 546 21.43 20.76 -7.80
N CYS A 547 20.66 21.57 -8.51
CA CYS A 547 20.30 22.91 -8.07
C CYS A 547 18.89 22.88 -7.46
N TRP A 548 18.80 23.26 -6.19
CA TRP A 548 17.55 23.29 -5.44
C TRP A 548 17.04 24.74 -5.35
N PRO A 549 15.82 25.04 -5.85
CA PRO A 549 15.30 26.41 -5.89
C PRO A 549 15.00 27.01 -4.52
N PHE A 550 14.87 26.16 -3.50
CA PHE A 550 14.63 26.54 -2.11
C PHE A 550 15.92 26.64 -1.28
N CYS A 551 17.08 26.26 -1.83
CA CYS A 551 18.38 26.52 -1.22
C CYS A 551 18.95 27.86 -1.73
N ALA A 552 19.74 28.55 -0.91
CA ALA A 552 20.31 29.85 -1.25
C ALA A 552 21.19 29.79 -2.52
N ASP A 553 21.09 30.77 -3.43
CA ASP A 553 21.85 30.79 -4.69
C ASP A 553 23.37 30.69 -4.42
N PRO A 554 24.08 29.69 -4.96
CA PRO A 554 25.50 29.46 -4.67
C PRO A 554 26.41 30.60 -5.15
N LYS A 555 25.94 31.44 -6.08
CA LYS A 555 26.67 32.64 -6.52
C LYS A 555 26.49 33.82 -5.55
N LYS A 556 25.49 33.77 -4.68
CA LYS A 556 25.11 34.83 -3.73
C LYS A 556 25.36 34.43 -2.28
N ASP A 557 25.36 33.14 -1.98
CA ASP A 557 25.57 32.59 -0.65
C ASP A 557 26.59 31.43 -0.69
N PRO A 558 27.84 31.67 -0.25
CA PRO A 558 28.86 30.63 -0.14
C PRO A 558 28.53 29.59 0.94
N ALA A 559 27.55 29.82 1.80
CA ALA A 559 27.04 28.85 2.77
C ALA A 559 25.93 27.95 2.21
N ASN A 560 25.69 27.94 0.89
CA ASN A 560 24.73 27.07 0.21
C ASN A 560 24.79 25.61 0.72
N LEU A 561 23.63 25.05 1.06
CA LEU A 561 23.50 23.72 1.66
C LEU A 561 22.84 22.68 0.72
N GLY A 562 22.99 22.84 -0.59
CA GLY A 562 22.40 21.95 -1.60
C GLY A 562 22.78 20.48 -1.43
N LEU A 563 24.03 20.18 -1.10
CA LEU A 563 24.50 18.83 -0.77
C LEU A 563 23.83 18.26 0.49
N ALA A 564 23.71 19.07 1.55
CA ALA A 564 23.04 18.68 2.78
C ALA A 564 21.54 18.44 2.56
N ASN A 565 20.92 19.26 1.70
CA ASN A 565 19.55 19.06 1.27
C ASN A 565 19.40 17.73 0.51
N SER A 566 20.27 17.44 -0.48
CA SER A 566 20.26 16.16 -1.20
C SER A 566 20.39 14.95 -0.27
N MET A 567 21.22 15.03 0.78
CA MET A 567 21.32 14.01 1.82
C MET A 567 19.97 13.76 2.52
N GLY A 568 19.25 14.82 2.89
CA GLY A 568 17.93 14.73 3.52
C GLY A 568 16.86 14.16 2.59
N LEU A 569 16.78 14.70 1.37
CA LEU A 569 15.84 14.24 0.33
C LEU A 569 16.05 12.76 0.00
N PHE A 570 17.29 12.27 -0.05
CA PHE A 570 17.55 10.87 -0.35
C PHE A 570 16.94 9.92 0.68
N LEU A 571 17.07 10.27 1.98
CA LEU A 571 16.46 9.49 3.06
C LEU A 571 14.93 9.57 2.99
N GLN A 572 14.38 10.77 2.77
CA GLN A 572 12.94 10.98 2.78
C GLN A 572 12.24 10.31 1.61
N LYS A 573 12.75 10.49 0.38
CA LYS A 573 12.20 9.81 -0.81
C LYS A 573 12.28 8.29 -0.67
N THR A 574 13.35 7.76 -0.08
CA THR A 574 13.47 6.33 0.19
C THR A 574 12.39 5.84 1.17
N ASN A 575 12.09 6.61 2.22
CA ASN A 575 11.03 6.26 3.17
C ASN A 575 9.65 6.33 2.50
N ILE A 576 9.34 7.41 1.79
CA ILE A 576 8.06 7.60 1.08
C ILE A 576 7.81 6.49 0.03
N ILE A 577 8.85 6.04 -0.68
CA ILE A 577 8.74 4.93 -1.62
C ILE A 577 8.41 3.62 -0.88
N ARG A 578 9.11 3.36 0.23
CA ARG A 578 8.95 2.11 1.02
C ARG A 578 7.60 2.05 1.74
N ASP A 579 7.14 3.18 2.26
CA ASP A 579 5.99 3.27 3.17
C ASP A 579 4.68 3.59 2.45
N TYR A 580 4.68 3.58 1.10
CA TYR A 580 3.51 3.83 0.23
C TYR A 580 2.17 3.32 0.79
N LEU A 581 2.08 2.02 1.13
CA LEU A 581 0.81 1.44 1.59
C LEU A 581 0.44 1.89 3.01
N GLU A 582 1.44 2.10 3.87
CA GLU A 582 1.22 2.58 5.24
C GLU A 582 0.67 4.01 5.21
N ASP A 583 1.31 4.90 4.43
CA ASP A 583 0.85 6.26 4.24
C ASP A 583 -0.58 6.29 3.68
N TYR A 584 -0.82 5.55 2.58
CA TYR A 584 -2.11 5.54 1.90
C TYR A 584 -3.26 5.09 2.80
N VAL A 585 -3.02 4.05 3.61
CA VAL A 585 -3.96 3.56 4.63
C VAL A 585 -4.26 4.60 5.71
N ASP A 586 -3.30 5.46 6.02
CA ASP A 586 -3.44 6.57 6.96
C ASP A 586 -4.14 7.79 6.36
N GLY A 587 -4.64 7.67 5.12
CA GLY A 587 -5.36 8.73 4.43
C GLY A 587 -4.45 9.85 3.90
N ARG A 588 -3.14 9.58 3.83
CA ARG A 588 -2.14 10.51 3.31
C ARG A 588 -1.33 9.85 2.22
N ALA A 589 -0.86 10.58 1.24
CA ALA A 589 0.09 10.08 0.28
C ALA A 589 1.03 11.19 -0.13
N PHE A 590 2.23 10.80 -0.58
CA PHE A 590 3.27 11.76 -0.94
C PHE A 590 3.80 11.58 -2.36
N TRP A 591 3.51 10.46 -3.01
CA TRP A 591 3.92 10.21 -4.39
C TRP A 591 3.38 11.32 -5.32
N PRO A 592 4.20 11.93 -6.18
CA PRO A 592 3.79 13.07 -7.00
C PRO A 592 2.76 12.66 -8.07
N GLN A 593 1.65 13.38 -8.14
CA GLN A 593 0.56 13.17 -9.10
C GLN A 593 1.04 13.19 -10.54
N THR A 594 1.98 14.06 -10.88
CA THR A 594 2.57 14.11 -12.23
C THR A 594 3.29 12.84 -12.63
N VAL A 595 3.75 12.02 -11.67
CA VAL A 595 4.40 10.74 -11.93
C VAL A 595 3.36 9.63 -11.94
N TRP A 596 2.63 9.42 -10.83
CA TRP A 596 1.76 8.26 -10.70
C TRP A 596 0.57 8.28 -11.65
N LYS A 597 0.04 9.47 -12.02
CA LYS A 597 -1.05 9.59 -13.02
C LYS A 597 -0.64 9.15 -14.42
N SER A 598 0.66 9.09 -14.71
CA SER A 598 1.14 8.55 -15.99
C SER A 598 1.07 7.03 -16.06
N TYR A 599 0.85 6.36 -14.92
CA TYR A 599 0.83 4.90 -14.78
C TYR A 599 -0.52 4.35 -14.28
N ALA A 600 -1.22 5.08 -13.41
CA ALA A 600 -2.53 4.70 -12.89
C ALA A 600 -3.63 4.95 -13.94
N CYS A 601 -4.37 3.90 -14.30
CA CYS A 601 -5.43 3.98 -15.31
C CYS A 601 -6.71 4.64 -14.77
N SER A 602 -6.97 4.48 -13.48
CA SER A 602 -8.14 5.01 -12.77
C SER A 602 -7.97 6.45 -12.30
N ASN A 603 -6.79 7.04 -12.50
CA ASN A 603 -6.44 8.36 -11.98
C ASN A 603 -6.60 8.47 -10.44
N ASP A 604 -6.45 7.33 -9.76
CA ASP A 604 -6.42 7.18 -8.31
C ASP A 604 -5.11 6.47 -7.90
N LEU A 605 -4.39 7.04 -6.95
CA LEU A 605 -3.12 6.48 -6.48
C LEU A 605 -3.30 5.12 -5.80
N GLY A 606 -4.43 4.94 -5.10
CA GLY A 606 -4.81 3.70 -4.44
C GLY A 606 -4.97 2.51 -5.36
N GLU A 607 -5.08 2.73 -6.68
CA GLU A 607 -5.03 1.68 -7.69
C GLU A 607 -3.88 0.70 -7.44
N PHE A 608 -2.70 1.19 -7.08
CA PHE A 608 -1.55 0.34 -6.86
C PHE A 608 -1.63 -0.50 -5.59
N ALA A 609 -2.48 -0.13 -4.63
CA ALA A 609 -2.75 -0.92 -3.43
C ALA A 609 -3.86 -1.98 -3.65
N LEU A 610 -4.59 -1.88 -4.76
CA LEU A 610 -5.65 -2.82 -5.07
C LEU A 610 -5.08 -4.20 -5.45
N PRO A 611 -5.71 -5.31 -5.02
CA PRO A 611 -5.44 -6.67 -5.55
C PRO A 611 -5.49 -6.78 -7.09
N THR A 612 -6.04 -5.78 -7.77
CA THR A 612 -6.19 -5.65 -9.22
C THR A 612 -4.88 -5.23 -9.91
N ALA A 613 -4.16 -4.29 -9.30
CA ALA A 613 -2.76 -4.00 -9.57
C ALA A 613 -1.86 -5.12 -9.08
N HIS A 614 -2.41 -6.25 -8.65
CA HIS A 614 -1.72 -7.49 -8.33
C HIS A 614 -2.00 -8.65 -9.32
N ALA A 615 -2.93 -8.51 -10.28
CA ALA A 615 -3.41 -9.65 -11.08
C ALA A 615 -3.43 -9.48 -12.61
N ALA A 616 -2.98 -8.37 -13.19
CA ALA A 616 -3.03 -8.16 -14.64
C ALA A 616 -1.63 -7.95 -15.26
N GLY A 617 -1.06 -8.98 -15.90
CA GLY A 617 0.22 -8.84 -16.61
C GLY A 617 0.87 -10.14 -17.05
N ALA A 618 0.17 -10.98 -17.81
CA ALA A 618 0.85 -12.03 -18.56
C ALA A 618 1.55 -11.41 -19.79
N ARG A 619 2.89 -11.42 -19.82
CA ARG A 619 3.64 -11.67 -21.06
C ARG A 619 4.67 -12.77 -20.84
N LEU A 620 4.39 -13.89 -21.48
CA LEU A 620 5.33 -14.78 -22.16
C LEU A 620 6.51 -15.34 -21.36
N ALA A 621 6.31 -16.60 -20.94
CA ALA A 621 7.26 -17.70 -20.95
C ALA A 621 8.76 -17.40 -21.14
N VAL A 622 9.55 -17.74 -20.12
CA VAL A 622 10.82 -18.46 -20.31
C VAL A 622 10.79 -19.70 -19.43
N LYS A 623 10.76 -20.88 -20.06
CA LYS A 623 11.02 -22.16 -19.37
C LYS A 623 12.52 -22.24 -19.04
N ALA A 624 12.85 -22.47 -17.78
CA ALA A 624 13.54 -23.70 -17.35
C ALA A 624 13.83 -23.67 -15.85
N GLY A 625 13.12 -24.52 -15.09
CA GLY A 625 13.61 -25.04 -13.80
C GLY A 625 13.09 -24.38 -12.54
N GLY A 626 11.95 -24.86 -12.04
CA GLY A 626 11.71 -25.10 -10.61
C GLY A 626 11.33 -23.91 -9.72
N GLU A 627 10.24 -24.12 -8.98
CA GLU A 627 9.73 -23.35 -7.83
C GLU A 627 8.81 -22.14 -8.12
N ASN A 628 7.53 -22.33 -7.76
CA ASN A 628 6.45 -21.37 -7.87
C ASN A 628 6.44 -20.41 -6.67
N LEU A 629 6.61 -19.09 -6.90
CA LEU A 629 6.24 -18.06 -5.92
C LEU A 629 5.58 -16.84 -6.61
N ALA A 630 4.35 -16.56 -6.16
CA ALA A 630 3.56 -15.33 -6.20
C ALA A 630 3.67 -14.40 -7.44
N LYS A 631 2.80 -14.63 -8.44
CA LYS A 631 2.40 -13.63 -9.45
C LYS A 631 1.44 -12.63 -8.80
N GLY A 632 1.72 -11.34 -8.97
CA GLY A 632 1.19 -10.43 -7.99
C GLY A 632 1.39 -8.93 -8.15
N VAL A 633 1.88 -8.29 -9.22
CA VAL A 633 1.77 -6.82 -9.44
C VAL A 633 1.60 -6.50 -10.94
N GLY A 634 0.72 -5.57 -11.31
CA GLY A 634 0.52 -5.04 -12.65
C GLY A 634 1.72 -4.19 -13.05
N GLU A 635 2.23 -4.42 -14.25
CA GLU A 635 3.47 -3.81 -14.76
C GLU A 635 3.53 -2.28 -14.55
N GLN A 636 2.39 -1.58 -14.61
CA GLN A 636 2.29 -0.13 -14.38
C GLN A 636 2.69 0.31 -12.96
N ALA A 637 2.30 -0.42 -11.92
CA ALA A 637 2.68 -0.09 -10.56
C ALA A 637 4.20 -0.26 -10.38
N LEU A 638 4.80 -1.32 -10.95
CA LEU A 638 6.25 -1.51 -10.96
C LEU A 638 6.97 -0.44 -11.79
N LEU A 639 6.40 0.01 -12.92
CA LEU A 639 6.93 1.13 -13.69
C LEU A 639 6.95 2.42 -12.86
N CYS A 640 5.85 2.75 -12.19
CA CYS A 640 5.76 3.90 -11.29
C CYS A 640 6.78 3.82 -10.14
N LEU A 641 6.86 2.67 -9.48
CA LEU A 641 7.84 2.40 -8.43
C LEU A 641 9.27 2.59 -8.92
N ASN A 642 9.60 2.03 -10.09
CA ASN A 642 10.93 2.12 -10.69
C ASN A 642 11.28 3.55 -11.12
N ASP A 643 10.30 4.37 -11.50
CA ASP A 643 10.51 5.79 -11.81
C ASP A 643 10.83 6.60 -10.53
N LEU A 644 10.11 6.36 -9.44
CA LEU A 644 10.41 6.97 -8.14
C LEU A 644 11.75 6.50 -7.57
N VAL A 645 12.10 5.23 -7.75
CA VAL A 645 13.44 4.71 -7.41
C VAL A 645 14.52 5.42 -8.24
N ALA A 646 14.29 5.64 -9.54
CA ALA A 646 15.22 6.38 -10.38
C ALA A 646 15.42 7.82 -9.88
N ASP A 647 14.32 8.49 -9.50
CA ASP A 647 14.32 9.83 -8.93
C ASP A 647 15.14 9.92 -7.63
N ALA A 648 14.99 8.94 -6.72
CA ALA A 648 15.79 8.87 -5.51
C ALA A 648 17.27 8.55 -5.79
N LEU A 649 17.58 7.64 -6.71
CA LEU A 649 18.96 7.27 -7.06
C LEU A 649 19.79 8.43 -7.63
N GLU A 650 19.13 9.38 -8.31
CA GLU A 650 19.78 10.58 -8.82
C GLU A 650 20.29 11.53 -7.71
N LEU A 651 19.94 11.30 -6.44
CA LEU A 651 20.47 12.05 -5.29
C LEU A 651 21.77 11.44 -4.73
N VAL A 652 22.05 10.17 -5.05
CA VAL A 652 23.21 9.43 -4.51
C VAL A 652 24.55 10.09 -4.83
N PRO A 653 24.81 10.65 -6.03
CA PRO A 653 26.06 11.34 -6.30
C PRO A 653 26.31 12.50 -5.34
N ASP A 654 25.31 13.34 -5.05
CA ASP A 654 25.42 14.44 -4.09
C ASP A 654 25.61 13.91 -2.66
N SER A 655 24.89 12.85 -2.27
CA SER A 655 25.09 12.22 -0.96
C SER A 655 26.51 11.70 -0.77
N LEU A 656 27.09 11.05 -1.80
CA LEU A 656 28.48 10.60 -1.77
C LEU A 656 29.45 11.77 -1.70
N GLU A 657 29.18 12.88 -2.42
CA GLU A 657 29.99 14.09 -2.32
C GLU A 657 30.02 14.68 -0.92
N TYR A 658 28.85 14.77 -0.30
CA TYR A 658 28.73 15.26 1.06
C TYR A 658 29.56 14.39 2.00
N LEU A 659 29.41 13.06 1.91
CA LEU A 659 30.18 12.11 2.73
C LEU A 659 31.69 12.22 2.49
N GLU A 660 32.14 12.47 1.25
CA GLU A 660 33.55 12.67 0.92
C GLU A 660 34.17 13.91 1.59
N ARG A 661 33.33 14.91 1.94
CA ARG A 661 33.75 16.15 2.60
C ARG A 661 33.81 16.03 4.12
N VAL A 662 33.12 15.06 4.72
CA VAL A 662 33.11 14.82 6.17
C VAL A 662 34.46 14.26 6.63
N LYS A 663 35.11 14.96 7.57
CA LYS A 663 36.46 14.62 8.04
C LYS A 663 36.47 13.84 9.34
N THR A 664 35.59 14.17 10.26
CA THR A 664 35.54 13.58 11.60
C THR A 664 34.93 12.17 11.52
N PRO A 665 35.65 11.11 11.96
CA PRO A 665 35.19 9.73 11.77
C PRO A 665 33.84 9.40 12.41
N SER A 666 33.52 9.96 13.58
CA SER A 666 32.22 9.76 14.23
C SER A 666 31.09 10.45 13.48
N ILE A 667 31.29 11.67 12.98
CA ILE A 667 30.32 12.39 12.14
C ILE A 667 30.16 11.67 10.80
N TYR A 668 31.24 11.16 10.21
CA TYR A 668 31.19 10.36 8.99
C TYR A 668 30.30 9.13 9.18
N ARG A 669 30.49 8.35 10.26
CA ARG A 669 29.64 7.20 10.57
C ARG A 669 28.18 7.61 10.78
N PHE A 670 27.96 8.72 11.50
CA PHE A 670 26.63 9.27 11.73
C PHE A 670 25.91 9.59 10.42
N CYS A 671 26.59 10.22 9.47
CA CYS A 671 26.04 10.56 8.17
C CYS A 671 25.92 9.35 7.24
N ALA A 672 26.91 8.44 7.24
CA ALA A 672 26.99 7.35 6.27
C ALA A 672 26.04 6.18 6.56
N ILE A 673 25.79 5.85 7.84
CA ILE A 673 24.94 4.72 8.22
C ILE A 673 23.52 4.85 7.64
N PRO A 674 22.81 5.99 7.80
CA PRO A 674 21.48 6.16 7.22
C PRO A 674 21.50 6.12 5.70
N GLN A 675 22.51 6.70 5.07
CA GLN A 675 22.61 6.79 3.61
C GLN A 675 22.85 5.41 2.97
N VAL A 676 23.73 4.58 3.55
CA VAL A 676 23.94 3.22 3.04
C VAL A 676 22.73 2.32 3.30
N MET A 677 21.99 2.55 4.40
CA MET A 677 20.73 1.87 4.64
C MET A 677 19.66 2.28 3.63
N ALA A 678 19.61 3.56 3.26
CA ALA A 678 18.66 4.05 2.27
C ALA A 678 18.88 3.42 0.88
N ILE A 679 20.12 3.39 0.36
CA ILE A 679 20.36 2.71 -0.93
C ILE A 679 20.09 1.20 -0.86
N ALA A 680 20.36 0.55 0.27
CA ALA A 680 20.01 -0.85 0.47
C ALA A 680 18.49 -1.08 0.47
N THR A 681 17.74 -0.15 1.08
CA THR A 681 16.27 -0.17 1.06
C THR A 681 15.71 0.11 -0.33
N LEU A 682 16.26 1.08 -1.08
CA LEU A 682 15.87 1.31 -2.47
C LEU A 682 16.12 0.07 -3.33
N ALA A 683 17.27 -0.58 -3.20
CA ALA A 683 17.54 -1.84 -3.90
C ALA A 683 16.54 -2.94 -3.52
N ALA A 684 16.11 -2.99 -2.26
CA ALA A 684 15.09 -3.94 -1.83
C ALA A 684 13.67 -3.60 -2.31
N CYS A 685 13.36 -2.31 -2.54
CA CYS A 685 12.06 -1.86 -3.05
C CYS A 685 12.00 -1.88 -4.58
N PHE A 686 13.15 -1.73 -5.25
CA PHE A 686 13.25 -1.72 -6.71
C PHE A 686 12.62 -2.97 -7.33
N ASP A 687 11.70 -2.74 -8.28
CA ASP A 687 10.95 -3.78 -8.98
C ASP A 687 10.25 -4.79 -8.05
N ASN A 688 9.94 -4.38 -6.81
CA ASN A 688 9.45 -5.29 -5.79
C ASN A 688 7.94 -5.13 -5.56
N PRO A 689 7.12 -6.13 -5.91
CA PRO A 689 5.68 -6.08 -5.73
C PRO A 689 5.23 -5.94 -4.26
N LEU A 690 6.10 -6.30 -3.33
CA LEU A 690 5.78 -6.29 -1.90
C LEU A 690 5.59 -4.88 -1.33
N VAL A 691 6.10 -3.83 -1.98
CA VAL A 691 5.91 -2.42 -1.59
C VAL A 691 4.43 -2.05 -1.52
N PHE A 692 3.63 -2.64 -2.41
CA PHE A 692 2.20 -2.37 -2.53
C PHE A 692 1.32 -3.22 -1.60
N THR A 693 1.90 -4.22 -0.93
CA THR A 693 1.17 -5.11 0.00
C THR A 693 1.63 -4.97 1.45
N GLY A 694 2.59 -4.09 1.72
CA GLY A 694 3.13 -3.86 3.05
C GLY A 694 4.50 -3.20 3.02
N VAL A 695 5.10 -3.06 4.21
CA VAL A 695 6.40 -2.38 4.35
C VAL A 695 7.55 -3.36 4.10
N VAL A 696 8.34 -3.10 3.05
CA VAL A 696 9.54 -3.86 2.73
C VAL A 696 10.69 -3.44 3.66
N LYS A 697 11.29 -4.39 4.39
CA LYS A 697 12.43 -4.11 5.28
C LYS A 697 13.66 -4.94 4.95
N ILE A 698 14.81 -4.28 4.92
CA ILE A 698 16.11 -4.95 4.86
C ILE A 698 16.31 -5.85 6.10
N ARG A 699 17.09 -6.92 5.92
CA ARG A 699 17.40 -7.86 7.01
C ARG A 699 18.15 -7.16 8.15
N LYS A 700 17.86 -7.54 9.39
CA LYS A 700 18.62 -7.05 10.57
C LYS A 700 20.10 -7.42 10.50
N GLY A 701 20.41 -8.62 9.98
CA GLY A 701 21.79 -9.06 9.78
C GLY A 701 22.54 -8.21 8.75
N LEU A 702 21.89 -7.90 7.62
CA LEU A 702 22.42 -6.93 6.64
C LEU A 702 22.61 -5.55 7.27
N THR A 703 21.64 -5.06 8.04
CA THR A 703 21.76 -3.79 8.77
C THR A 703 23.00 -3.77 9.66
N ALA A 704 23.23 -4.81 10.46
CA ALA A 704 24.42 -4.91 11.29
C ALA A 704 25.72 -4.90 10.46
N ARG A 705 25.72 -5.57 9.31
CA ARG A 705 26.86 -5.60 8.39
C ARG A 705 27.14 -4.24 7.74
N LEU A 706 26.11 -3.49 7.38
CA LEU A 706 26.24 -2.13 6.84
C LEU A 706 26.78 -1.16 7.90
N ILE A 707 26.30 -1.25 9.14
CA ILE A 707 26.82 -0.46 10.27
C ILE A 707 28.31 -0.76 10.48
N VAL A 708 28.69 -2.04 10.56
CA VAL A 708 30.10 -2.45 10.70
C VAL A 708 30.95 -1.94 9.54
N ALA A 709 30.42 -1.99 8.30
CA ALA A 709 31.12 -1.47 7.14
C ALA A 709 31.35 0.05 7.23
N CYS A 710 30.37 0.83 7.71
CA CYS A 710 30.57 2.26 7.94
C CYS A 710 31.66 2.54 8.98
N CYS A 711 31.83 1.66 9.97
CA CYS A 711 32.93 1.75 10.93
C CYS A 711 34.29 1.36 10.35
N ASP A 712 34.34 0.54 9.30
CA ASP A 712 35.58 0.18 8.60
C ASP A 712 36.08 1.29 7.64
N GLY A 713 35.26 2.34 7.41
CA GLY A 713 35.64 3.59 6.74
C GLY A 713 35.09 3.80 5.33
N PRO A 714 35.45 4.92 4.66
CA PRO A 714 34.81 5.34 3.42
C PRO A 714 34.91 4.34 2.26
N ASP A 715 36.03 3.62 2.14
CA ASP A 715 36.20 2.63 1.08
C ASP A 715 35.14 1.52 1.16
N ALA A 716 34.73 1.13 2.38
CA ALA A 716 33.68 0.15 2.60
C ALA A 716 32.29 0.70 2.25
N VAL A 717 32.03 1.96 2.55
CA VAL A 717 30.76 2.64 2.20
C VAL A 717 30.61 2.71 0.69
N HIS A 718 31.64 3.17 -0.03
CA HIS A 718 31.63 3.22 -1.50
C HIS A 718 31.43 1.83 -2.12
N PHE A 719 32.04 0.79 -1.54
CA PHE A 719 31.79 -0.60 -1.97
C PHE A 719 30.31 -0.98 -1.90
N TRP A 720 29.62 -0.67 -0.79
CA TRP A 720 28.21 -1.02 -0.63
C TRP A 720 27.28 -0.21 -1.53
N PHE A 721 27.50 1.10 -1.66
CA PHE A 721 26.79 1.92 -2.64
C PHE A 721 26.93 1.34 -4.05
N ARG A 722 28.15 0.96 -4.42
CA ARG A 722 28.43 0.31 -5.69
C ARG A 722 27.70 -1.02 -5.83
N SER A 723 27.74 -1.89 -4.81
CA SER A 723 27.11 -3.22 -4.88
C SER A 723 25.60 -3.15 -5.09
N PHE A 724 24.90 -2.24 -4.39
CA PHE A 724 23.46 -2.08 -4.59
C PHE A 724 23.13 -1.42 -5.94
N ALA A 725 23.94 -0.47 -6.41
CA ALA A 725 23.78 0.09 -7.74
C ALA A 725 24.07 -0.94 -8.85
N GLU A 726 25.06 -1.83 -8.66
CA GLU A 726 25.36 -2.96 -9.55
C GLU A 726 24.20 -3.97 -9.60
N GLU A 727 23.53 -4.23 -8.47
CA GLU A 727 22.34 -5.09 -8.40
C GLU A 727 21.19 -4.55 -9.26
N ILE A 728 20.83 -3.27 -9.08
CA ILE A 728 19.79 -2.59 -9.87
C ILE A 728 20.19 -2.56 -11.35
N LEU A 729 21.42 -2.13 -11.65
CA LEU A 729 21.92 -2.02 -13.03
C LEU A 729 21.93 -3.37 -13.74
N SER A 730 22.30 -4.44 -13.04
CA SER A 730 22.28 -5.80 -13.58
C SER A 730 20.86 -6.23 -13.95
N SER A 731 19.86 -5.92 -13.12
CA SER A 731 18.46 -6.21 -13.44
C SER A 731 17.99 -5.45 -14.69
N VAL A 732 18.29 -4.15 -14.78
CA VAL A 732 17.96 -3.30 -15.93
C VAL A 732 18.65 -3.79 -17.21
N SER A 733 19.97 -4.00 -17.16
CA SER A 733 20.78 -4.42 -18.32
C SER A 733 20.36 -5.78 -18.87
N ASN A 734 19.97 -6.69 -17.97
CA ASN A 734 19.48 -8.03 -18.33
C ASN A 734 17.98 -8.08 -18.64
N LYS A 735 17.30 -6.92 -18.68
CA LYS A 735 15.85 -6.79 -18.93
C LYS A 735 15.00 -7.64 -17.97
N LYS A 736 15.40 -7.70 -16.70
CA LYS A 736 14.72 -8.47 -15.64
C LYS A 736 13.77 -7.64 -14.79
N CYS A 737 13.57 -6.36 -15.11
CA CYS A 737 12.66 -5.46 -14.40
C CYS A 737 11.68 -4.77 -15.34
N ALA A 738 10.58 -4.25 -14.79
CA ALA A 738 9.61 -3.46 -15.53
C ALA A 738 10.26 -2.19 -16.10
N GLY A 739 9.97 -1.89 -17.37
CA GLY A 739 10.45 -0.66 -18.04
C GLY A 739 11.92 -0.64 -18.44
N ALA A 740 12.64 -1.77 -18.33
CA ALA A 740 14.08 -1.86 -18.61
C ALA A 740 14.50 -1.32 -19.99
N ALA A 741 13.68 -1.53 -21.03
CA ALA A 741 13.98 -1.05 -22.39
C ALA A 741 13.47 0.38 -22.68
N GLY A 742 12.72 0.97 -21.75
CA GLY A 742 12.05 2.26 -21.91
C GLY A 742 12.85 3.45 -21.35
N PRO A 743 12.22 4.65 -21.28
CA PRO A 743 12.83 5.84 -20.69
C PRO A 743 13.28 5.64 -19.23
N ILE A 744 12.49 4.92 -18.43
CA ILE A 744 12.78 4.63 -17.02
C ILE A 744 14.04 3.77 -16.90
N GLY A 745 14.15 2.69 -17.68
CA GLY A 745 15.34 1.85 -17.71
C GLY A 745 16.61 2.65 -18.05
N LYS A 746 16.54 3.57 -19.03
CA LYS A 746 17.66 4.47 -19.36
C LYS A 746 18.00 5.43 -18.21
N ARG A 747 16.99 5.95 -17.50
CA ARG A 747 17.17 6.83 -16.33
C ARG A 747 17.86 6.07 -15.19
N LEU A 748 17.39 4.87 -14.87
CA LEU A 748 18.01 3.97 -13.89
C LEU A 748 19.45 3.61 -14.26
N GLU A 749 19.68 3.20 -15.50
CA GLU A 749 21.02 2.87 -16.02
C GLU A 749 21.97 4.06 -15.85
N LYS A 750 21.54 5.25 -16.29
CA LYS A 750 22.33 6.48 -16.14
C LYS A 750 22.66 6.76 -14.67
N SER A 751 21.67 6.70 -13.77
CA SER A 751 21.89 6.95 -12.34
C SER A 751 22.86 5.93 -11.73
N CYS A 752 22.66 4.64 -12.00
CA CYS A 752 23.55 3.59 -11.52
C CYS A 752 24.99 3.76 -12.06
N VAL A 753 25.17 4.00 -13.35
CA VAL A 753 26.49 4.20 -13.95
C VAL A 753 27.25 5.34 -13.27
N ARG A 754 26.59 6.46 -12.98
CA ARG A 754 27.20 7.59 -12.25
C ARG A 754 27.65 7.20 -10.84
N ILE A 755 26.83 6.41 -10.13
CA ILE A 755 27.20 5.88 -8.81
C ILE A 755 28.43 4.96 -8.95
N LEU A 756 28.44 4.09 -9.95
CA LEU A 756 29.53 3.15 -10.22
C LEU A 756 30.85 3.90 -10.50
N GLU A 757 30.82 4.93 -11.35
CA GLU A 757 31.97 5.77 -11.67
C GLU A 757 32.54 6.45 -10.42
N ARG A 758 31.67 7.11 -9.63
CA ARG A 758 32.08 7.82 -8.40
C ARG A 758 32.62 6.87 -7.32
N THR A 759 32.12 5.64 -7.26
CA THR A 759 32.51 4.65 -6.25
C THR A 759 33.66 3.75 -6.66
N GLN A 760 34.05 3.73 -7.94
CA GLN A 760 34.99 2.75 -8.51
C GLN A 760 36.31 2.65 -7.73
N LYS A 761 37.06 3.75 -7.66
CA LYS A 761 38.42 3.79 -7.07
C LYS A 761 38.45 3.28 -5.62
N ARG A 762 37.51 3.73 -4.80
CA ARG A 762 37.43 3.37 -3.38
C ARG A 762 36.92 1.95 -3.18
N SER A 763 35.95 1.50 -3.99
CA SER A 763 35.46 0.11 -3.96
C SER A 763 36.56 -0.90 -4.31
N GLU A 764 37.37 -0.62 -5.35
CA GLU A 764 38.51 -1.46 -5.73
C GLU A 764 39.55 -1.55 -4.61
N ALA A 765 39.88 -0.41 -3.98
CA ALA A 765 40.77 -0.37 -2.83
C ALA A 765 40.25 -1.22 -1.65
N TRP A 766 38.94 -1.17 -1.37
CA TRP A 766 38.33 -2.00 -0.33
C TRP A 766 38.39 -3.49 -0.67
N ARG A 767 38.04 -3.89 -1.90
CA ARG A 767 38.12 -5.29 -2.36
C ARG A 767 39.54 -5.83 -2.19
N SER A 768 40.55 -5.07 -2.61
CA SER A 768 41.96 -5.44 -2.42
C SER A 768 42.32 -5.64 -0.95
N LYS A 769 41.95 -4.70 -0.07
CA LYS A 769 42.19 -4.80 1.39
C LYS A 769 41.52 -6.05 2.00
N GLN A 770 40.30 -6.38 1.58
CA GLN A 770 39.57 -7.56 2.09
C GLN A 770 40.21 -8.87 1.60
N THR A 771 40.63 -8.94 0.34
CA THR A 771 41.36 -10.10 -0.20
C THR A 771 42.66 -10.33 0.56
N GLN A 772 43.42 -9.27 0.83
CA GLN A 772 44.65 -9.35 1.63
C GLN A 772 44.37 -9.79 3.07
N LYS A 773 43.35 -9.24 3.74
CA LYS A 773 42.94 -9.68 5.09
C LYS A 773 42.57 -11.15 5.14
N ARG A 774 41.83 -11.65 4.13
CA ARG A 774 41.46 -13.07 4.02
C ARG A 774 42.68 -13.97 3.77
N PHE A 775 43.61 -13.54 2.93
CA PHE A 775 44.85 -14.27 2.68
C PHE A 775 45.69 -14.40 3.96
N VAL A 776 45.87 -13.29 4.70
CA VAL A 776 46.60 -13.27 5.98
C VAL A 776 45.90 -14.14 7.03
N ALA A 777 44.58 -14.02 7.19
CA ALA A 777 43.82 -14.86 8.12
C ALA A 777 43.88 -16.35 7.76
N GLY A 778 43.84 -16.69 6.46
CA GLY A 778 44.03 -18.05 5.96
C GLY A 778 45.43 -18.59 6.28
N ALA A 779 46.48 -17.77 6.11
CA ALA A 779 47.85 -18.14 6.45
C ALA A 779 48.06 -18.37 7.96
N PHE A 780 47.50 -17.51 8.82
CA PHE A 780 47.53 -17.70 10.26
C PHE A 780 46.75 -18.94 10.71
N THR A 781 45.60 -19.20 10.09
CA THR A 781 44.81 -20.42 10.37
C THR A 781 45.58 -21.67 9.96
N ALA A 782 46.23 -21.65 8.79
CA ALA A 782 47.08 -22.75 8.34
C ALA A 782 48.27 -22.99 9.29
N LEU A 783 48.95 -21.92 9.74
CA LEU A 783 50.03 -22.01 10.73
C LEU A 783 49.54 -22.56 12.08
N ALA A 784 48.38 -22.11 12.56
CA ALA A 784 47.78 -22.60 13.81
C ALA A 784 47.42 -24.09 13.70
N VAL A 785 46.84 -24.52 12.58
CA VAL A 785 46.55 -25.93 12.29
C VAL A 785 47.83 -26.76 12.24
N SER A 786 48.87 -26.31 11.52
CA SER A 786 50.17 -26.98 11.49
C SER A 786 50.82 -27.08 12.87
N SER A 787 50.68 -26.06 13.73
CA SER A 787 51.20 -26.08 15.10
C SER A 787 50.45 -27.03 16.04
N LEU A 788 49.14 -27.24 15.79
CA LEU A 788 48.32 -28.22 16.51
C LEU A 788 48.66 -29.66 16.06
N PHE A 789 48.91 -29.88 14.77
CA PHE A 789 49.37 -31.17 14.24
C PHE A 789 50.78 -31.57 14.73
N LEU A 790 51.62 -30.60 15.09
CA LEU A 790 52.97 -30.85 15.61
C LEU A 790 53.00 -31.12 17.14
N ARG A 791 51.89 -30.87 17.88
CA ARG A 791 51.90 -30.88 19.36
C ARG A 791 51.23 -32.07 20.04
N ASP A 792 50.39 -32.87 19.38
CA ASP A 792 49.81 -34.06 20.01
C ASP A 792 49.33 -35.09 18.96
N GLN A 793 49.99 -36.26 18.90
CA GLN A 793 49.58 -37.38 18.03
C GLN A 793 48.56 -38.33 18.68
N SER A 794 48.19 -38.12 19.95
CA SER A 794 47.52 -39.17 20.74
C SER A 794 46.03 -38.94 21.01
N SER A 795 45.44 -37.81 20.63
CA SER A 795 44.02 -37.58 20.91
C SER A 795 43.24 -36.80 19.83
N ARG A 796 42.11 -37.41 19.42
CA ARG A 796 40.84 -36.82 18.93
C ARG A 796 40.54 -36.81 17.41
N LEU A 797 39.63 -37.71 17.00
CA LEU A 797 38.79 -37.56 15.80
C LEU A 797 37.68 -36.46 15.90
N PRO A 798 37.07 -36.12 17.06
CA PRO A 798 35.96 -35.15 17.07
C PRO A 798 36.36 -33.66 16.97
N ALA A 799 37.56 -33.28 17.41
CA ALA A 799 38.03 -31.89 17.32
C ALA A 799 38.45 -31.52 15.88
N VAL A 800 39.03 -32.47 15.14
CA VAL A 800 39.43 -32.30 13.73
C VAL A 800 38.22 -32.17 12.81
N ALA A 801 37.11 -32.87 13.10
CA ALA A 801 35.87 -32.78 12.31
C ALA A 801 35.16 -31.42 12.45
N ILE A 802 35.09 -30.87 13.68
CA ILE A 802 34.49 -29.54 13.92
C ILE A 802 35.37 -28.43 13.32
N PHE A 803 36.69 -28.59 13.37
CA PHE A 803 37.62 -27.60 12.80
C PHE A 803 37.69 -27.68 11.26
N ALA A 804 37.59 -28.88 10.68
CA ALA A 804 37.48 -29.07 9.23
C ALA A 804 36.18 -28.47 8.66
N ALA A 805 35.08 -28.49 9.42
CA ALA A 805 33.83 -27.82 9.04
C ALA A 805 33.97 -26.27 9.02
N LEU A 806 34.75 -25.70 9.95
CA LEU A 806 35.08 -24.26 9.97
C LEU A 806 36.03 -23.85 8.84
N VAL A 807 36.98 -24.70 8.46
CA VAL A 807 37.88 -24.48 7.31
C VAL A 807 37.16 -24.70 5.98
N ALA A 808 36.22 -25.65 5.89
CA ALA A 808 35.37 -25.81 4.71
C ALA A 808 34.42 -24.62 4.51
N SER A 809 33.98 -23.97 5.60
CA SER A 809 33.23 -22.71 5.55
C SER A 809 34.06 -21.54 4.99
N SER A 810 35.37 -21.50 5.23
CA SER A 810 36.25 -20.47 4.66
C SER A 810 36.70 -20.81 3.23
N ALA A 811 36.86 -22.10 2.89
CA ALA A 811 37.21 -22.58 1.55
C ALA A 811 36.03 -22.61 0.56
N GLY A 812 34.80 -22.83 1.02
CA GLY A 812 33.59 -22.73 0.18
C GLY A 812 33.35 -21.32 -0.39
N SER A 813 34.03 -20.31 0.17
CA SER A 813 34.04 -18.93 -0.33
C SER A 813 34.99 -18.71 -1.53
N MET A 814 35.83 -19.70 -1.86
CA MET A 814 36.79 -19.62 -2.98
C MET A 814 36.18 -20.05 -4.32
N GLN A 815 35.11 -20.86 -4.33
CA GLN A 815 34.41 -21.27 -5.56
C GLN A 815 33.39 -20.25 -6.08
N LEU A 816 32.97 -19.29 -5.25
CA LEU A 816 32.06 -18.19 -5.62
C LEU A 816 32.78 -17.00 -6.31
N ILE A 817 34.07 -17.14 -6.62
CA ILE A 817 34.91 -16.11 -7.28
C ILE A 817 35.31 -16.53 -8.71
N LYS A 818 34.80 -17.66 -9.23
CA LYS A 818 34.88 -17.98 -10.67
C LYS A 818 33.57 -17.68 -11.38
#